data_AF-A0A1Q9K0J9-F1
#
_entry.id   AF-A0A1Q9K0J9-F1
#
_cell.length_a   1.000
_cell.length_b   1.000
_cell.length_c   1.000
_cell.angle_alpha   90.00
_cell.angle_beta   90.00
_cell.angle_gamma   90.00
#
_symmetry.space_group_name_H-M   'P 1'
#
loop_
_entity.id
_entity.type
_entity.pdbx_description
1 polymer ?
#
loop_
_entity_poly.entity_id
_entity_poly.type
_entity_poly.pdbx_seq_one_letter_code
_entity_poly.pdbx_strand_id
1 'polypeptide(L)'
;MKLLFNRNQRNDPDVEKVCQATGWKKRKAITEMKKAKELGMSYSRYADNQCWKLTEKEMIKLNKKLDQQEEAFKNHTITVCDATGWDMDTAALHLRQAQKLGMSNQRYVKCKCWYLDEDEIAFYGTVLKEKAKVRKMAKEERIRIVCEESGWSAEQAEIEMEKSRKSGISNVSYVKYQCWNLEEQQLQSLAETLKEKALERKSAKEKRIAQVCQATGWKSEQAEVKMNVAKECGITNKQYVEKYCYDLTGAQIIEYGKVLEDLRTLWSDNRDYYLKIACRQSGWEMEKQKAAMEEARSQGISYQKYIQFGCWKRKEKELEELAEFLKSEQLRIKNDNETYLDKICQATGWKKGRAEFEVMKSKVHCYASHEDYSIFRFYDMNLEEQQRYVTFGIFDKMRIRYNDYEGTQLFNNKGEFNTIFRDYIKHTWFLNRDLSYDEFVKQVKDLDYIMVKPLDASKGVGIQKYACPASEDERKKLYEEIMNQDSSIIEECIVQHEDVAEFCPTSVNTIRITTLNYEGDCKFLYAVFRMGRGGVVDNFHAGGIAATIDIPSGMVCTSAADLDGNTFEENPYSGKKIKGYQIPNWDRIIETCKEITGKVSGVNLVGWDFAITPDGVDLIEGNPGVSYVLAQVPNVADHNGLRPVMVDPYM
;
A
#
# COMPACT_ATOMS: atom_id res chain seq x y z
N MET A 1 -49.12 -42.81 56.31
CA MET A 1 -49.60 -42.59 54.93
C MET A 1 -48.59 -43.13 53.92
N LYS A 2 -48.68 -44.43 53.61
CA LYS A 2 -48.07 -45.05 52.43
C LYS A 2 -48.79 -44.55 51.17
N LEU A 3 -48.05 -44.50 50.06
CA LEU A 3 -48.53 -44.62 48.68
C LEU A 3 -49.42 -43.49 48.11
N LEU A 4 -48.77 -42.43 47.66
CA LEU A 4 -49.10 -41.81 46.38
C LEU A 4 -47.86 -41.85 45.48
N PHE A 5 -47.69 -42.99 44.80
CA PHE A 5 -46.85 -43.05 43.61
C PHE A 5 -47.49 -42.14 42.57
N ASN A 6 -46.94 -40.95 42.36
CA ASN A 6 -47.38 -40.06 41.29
C ASN A 6 -47.15 -40.80 39.95
N ARG A 7 -48.22 -41.29 39.32
CA ARG A 7 -48.19 -42.06 38.05
C ARG A 7 -47.50 -41.30 36.90
N ASN A 8 -47.38 -39.97 37.00
CA ASN A 8 -46.74 -39.12 35.99
C ASN A 8 -45.21 -39.25 35.90
N GLN A 9 -44.50 -39.72 36.95
CA GLN A 9 -43.02 -39.78 36.91
C GLN A 9 -42.44 -41.04 36.23
N ARG A 10 -43.26 -42.05 35.89
CA ARG A 10 -42.78 -43.27 35.19
C ARG A 10 -42.53 -43.05 33.70
N ASN A 11 -43.11 -42.01 33.12
CA ASN A 11 -42.97 -41.61 31.73
C ASN A 11 -42.17 -40.30 31.61
N ASP A 12 -41.42 -39.95 32.64
CA ASP A 12 -40.53 -38.78 32.62
C ASP A 12 -39.34 -39.08 31.68
N PRO A 13 -39.13 -38.27 30.62
CA PRO A 13 -38.06 -38.47 29.65
C PRO A 13 -36.66 -38.54 30.28
N ASP A 14 -36.42 -37.79 31.36
CA ASP A 14 -35.14 -37.78 32.07
C ASP A 14 -34.90 -39.10 32.80
N VAL A 15 -35.96 -39.72 33.34
CA VAL A 15 -35.89 -41.05 33.94
C VAL A 15 -35.55 -42.10 32.89
N GLU A 16 -36.13 -42.01 31.69
CA GLU A 16 -35.80 -42.92 30.59
C GLU A 16 -34.36 -42.76 30.12
N LYS A 17 -33.89 -41.52 29.97
CA LYS A 17 -32.50 -41.17 29.66
C LYS A 17 -31.52 -41.77 30.67
N VAL A 18 -31.81 -41.67 31.97
CA VAL A 18 -30.99 -42.28 33.04
C VAL A 18 -31.03 -43.80 32.97
N CYS A 19 -32.20 -44.41 32.75
CA CYS A 19 -32.34 -45.87 32.65
C CYS A 19 -31.53 -46.43 31.48
N GLN A 20 -31.61 -45.78 30.32
CA GLN A 20 -30.83 -46.15 29.12
C GLN A 20 -29.33 -46.05 29.39
N ALA A 21 -28.87 -44.99 30.05
CA ALA A 21 -27.45 -44.77 30.31
C ALA A 21 -26.85 -45.67 31.43
N THR A 22 -27.67 -46.19 32.34
CA THR A 22 -27.21 -46.93 33.54
C THR A 22 -27.60 -48.41 33.57
N GLY A 23 -28.54 -48.84 32.73
CA GLY A 23 -29.17 -50.17 32.81
C GLY A 23 -30.07 -50.36 34.04
N TRP A 24 -30.33 -49.30 34.81
CA TRP A 24 -31.17 -49.40 35.99
C TRP A 24 -32.64 -49.62 35.62
N LYS A 25 -33.33 -50.48 36.37
CA LYS A 25 -34.80 -50.55 36.30
C LYS A 25 -35.37 -49.17 36.69
N LYS A 26 -36.45 -48.72 36.02
CA LYS A 26 -37.11 -47.41 36.26
C LYS A 26 -37.27 -47.06 37.74
N ARG A 27 -37.63 -48.05 38.58
CA ARG A 27 -37.76 -47.86 40.03
C ARG A 27 -36.47 -47.38 40.70
N LYS A 28 -35.33 -47.95 40.35
CA LYS A 28 -34.02 -47.56 40.90
C LYS A 28 -33.59 -46.18 40.41
N ALA A 29 -33.75 -45.89 39.12
CA ALA A 29 -33.48 -44.55 38.58
C ALA A 29 -34.30 -43.46 39.27
N ILE A 30 -35.61 -43.67 39.44
CA ILE A 30 -36.47 -42.75 40.17
C ILE A 30 -36.01 -42.58 41.64
N THR A 31 -35.62 -43.66 42.32
CA THR A 31 -35.12 -43.57 43.71
C THR A 31 -33.87 -42.70 43.80
N GLU A 32 -32.89 -42.90 42.93
CA GLU A 32 -31.65 -42.12 42.97
C GLU A 32 -31.86 -40.66 42.52
N MET A 33 -32.70 -40.41 41.53
CA MET A 33 -33.08 -39.05 41.12
C MET A 33 -33.85 -38.31 42.22
N LYS A 34 -34.66 -39.01 43.03
CA LYS A 34 -35.32 -38.41 44.21
C LYS A 34 -34.32 -37.99 45.28
N LYS A 35 -33.31 -38.84 45.57
CA LYS A 35 -32.23 -38.47 46.49
C LYS A 35 -31.49 -37.23 45.99
N ALA A 36 -31.16 -37.17 44.70
CA ALA A 36 -30.56 -35.98 44.11
C ALA A 36 -31.47 -34.74 44.18
N LYS A 37 -32.79 -34.93 44.05
CA LYS A 37 -33.78 -33.86 44.23
C LYS A 37 -33.86 -33.34 45.66
N GLU A 38 -33.71 -34.20 46.66
CA GLU A 38 -33.59 -33.79 48.07
C GLU A 38 -32.32 -32.94 48.31
N LEU A 39 -31.29 -33.12 47.48
CA LEU A 39 -30.07 -32.32 47.45
C LEU A 39 -30.18 -31.06 46.55
N GLY A 40 -31.40 -30.73 46.10
CA GLY A 40 -31.69 -29.55 45.28
C GLY A 40 -31.47 -29.71 43.78
N MET A 41 -31.19 -30.92 43.28
CA MET A 41 -30.92 -31.17 41.87
C MET A 41 -32.18 -31.61 41.11
N SER A 42 -32.54 -30.92 40.02
CA SER A 42 -33.66 -31.33 39.18
C SER A 42 -33.39 -32.66 38.45
N TYR A 43 -34.46 -33.31 37.99
CA TYR A 43 -34.35 -34.57 37.25
C TYR A 43 -33.57 -34.39 35.93
N SER A 44 -33.83 -33.32 35.18
CA SER A 44 -33.04 -32.97 33.98
C SER A 44 -31.59 -32.70 34.31
N ARG A 45 -31.26 -31.88 35.34
CA ARG A 45 -29.85 -31.65 35.71
C ARG A 45 -29.13 -32.95 36.09
N TYR A 46 -29.82 -33.83 36.81
CA TYR A 46 -29.30 -35.15 37.16
C TYR A 46 -29.04 -36.01 35.91
N ALA A 47 -29.97 -35.98 34.96
CA ALA A 47 -29.90 -36.75 33.73
C ALA A 47 -28.84 -36.22 32.75
N ASP A 48 -28.84 -34.91 32.50
CA ASP A 48 -28.00 -34.22 31.53
C ASP A 48 -26.52 -34.21 31.92
N ASN A 49 -26.22 -34.19 33.22
CA ASN A 49 -24.85 -34.13 33.73
C ASN A 49 -24.32 -35.49 34.24
N GLN A 50 -25.03 -36.59 33.95
CA GLN A 50 -24.63 -37.96 34.33
C GLN A 50 -24.34 -38.12 35.83
N CYS A 51 -25.17 -37.51 36.68
CA CYS A 51 -24.90 -37.39 38.11
C CYS A 51 -24.89 -38.74 38.86
N TRP A 52 -25.38 -39.82 38.25
CA TRP A 52 -25.23 -41.19 38.75
C TRP A 52 -23.76 -41.67 38.84
N LYS A 53 -22.81 -40.96 38.24
CA LYS A 53 -21.36 -41.22 38.35
C LYS A 53 -20.69 -40.46 39.49
N LEU A 54 -21.42 -39.60 40.20
CA LEU A 54 -20.88 -38.66 41.17
C LEU A 54 -21.25 -39.08 42.59
N THR A 55 -20.36 -38.79 43.53
CA THR A 55 -20.67 -38.84 44.96
C THR A 55 -21.65 -37.71 45.34
N GLU A 56 -22.31 -37.84 46.49
CA GLU A 56 -23.19 -36.81 47.03
C GLU A 56 -22.50 -35.44 47.16
N LYS A 57 -21.26 -35.41 47.66
CA LYS A 57 -20.45 -34.18 47.78
C LYS A 57 -20.16 -33.55 46.41
N GLU A 58 -19.89 -34.37 45.39
CA GLU A 58 -19.66 -33.90 44.02
C GLU A 58 -20.95 -33.40 43.38
N MET A 59 -22.10 -34.05 43.62
CA MET A 59 -23.41 -33.60 43.15
C MET A 59 -23.80 -32.25 43.76
N ILE A 60 -23.62 -32.06 45.08
CA ILE A 60 -23.88 -30.78 45.74
C ILE A 60 -22.99 -29.67 45.15
N LYS A 61 -21.69 -29.96 44.97
CA LYS A 61 -20.74 -29.02 44.36
C LYS A 61 -21.12 -28.67 42.92
N LEU A 62 -21.54 -29.66 42.14
CA LEU A 62 -22.00 -29.48 40.76
C LEU A 62 -23.29 -28.66 40.71
N ASN A 63 -24.29 -28.97 41.53
CA ASN A 63 -25.56 -28.26 41.53
C ASN A 63 -25.38 -26.78 41.88
N LYS A 64 -24.57 -26.48 42.92
CA LYS A 64 -24.19 -25.10 43.27
C LYS A 64 -23.50 -24.39 42.12
N LYS A 65 -22.62 -25.08 41.38
CA LYS A 65 -21.94 -24.53 40.21
C LYS A 65 -22.92 -24.24 39.06
N LEU A 66 -23.88 -25.13 38.81
CA LEU A 66 -24.92 -24.93 37.79
C LEU A 66 -25.83 -23.75 38.14
N ASP A 67 -26.26 -23.62 39.40
CA ASP A 67 -27.03 -22.46 39.87
C ASP A 67 -26.27 -21.16 39.65
N GLN A 68 -24.97 -21.13 39.99
CA GLN A 68 -24.11 -19.98 39.75
C GLN A 68 -23.98 -19.66 38.25
N GLN A 69 -23.94 -20.67 37.38
CA GLN A 69 -23.85 -20.48 35.93
C GLN A 69 -25.16 -19.94 35.34
N GLU A 70 -26.31 -20.46 35.77
CA GLU A 70 -27.63 -19.97 35.34
C GLU A 70 -27.87 -18.53 35.80
N GLU A 71 -27.56 -18.22 37.06
CA GLU A 71 -27.66 -16.87 37.61
C GLU A 71 -26.70 -15.91 36.88
N ALA A 72 -25.46 -16.32 36.62
CA ALA A 72 -24.53 -15.54 35.82
C ALA A 72 -25.04 -15.33 34.38
N PHE A 73 -25.62 -16.37 33.75
CA PHE A 73 -26.20 -16.25 32.41
C PHE A 73 -27.34 -15.22 32.39
N LYS A 74 -28.24 -15.28 33.38
CA LYS A 74 -29.35 -14.34 33.54
C LYS A 74 -28.84 -12.90 33.72
N ASN A 75 -27.85 -12.70 34.60
CA ASN A 75 -27.26 -11.38 34.83
C ASN A 75 -26.56 -10.80 33.60
N HIS A 76 -25.82 -11.63 32.85
CA HIS A 76 -25.26 -11.22 31.56
C HIS A 76 -26.36 -10.86 30.55
N THR A 77 -27.46 -11.62 30.50
CA THR A 77 -28.59 -11.35 29.61
C THR A 77 -29.22 -10.00 29.94
N ILE A 78 -29.50 -9.73 31.22
CA ILE A 78 -30.03 -8.44 31.69
C ILE A 78 -29.10 -7.29 31.29
N THR A 79 -27.78 -7.46 31.49
CA THR A 79 -26.81 -6.42 31.10
C THR A 79 -26.86 -6.12 29.60
N VAL A 80 -27.05 -7.15 28.76
CA VAL A 80 -27.20 -6.96 27.31
C VAL A 80 -28.53 -6.27 26.99
N CYS A 81 -29.63 -6.67 27.61
CA CYS A 81 -30.93 -5.99 27.46
C CYS A 81 -30.83 -4.50 27.79
N ASP A 82 -30.24 -4.17 28.95
CA ASP A 82 -30.09 -2.78 29.40
C ASP A 82 -29.24 -1.94 28.43
N ALA A 83 -28.20 -2.54 27.83
CA ALA A 83 -27.31 -1.85 26.90
C ALA A 83 -27.88 -1.70 25.48
N THR A 84 -28.70 -2.64 25.03
CA THR A 84 -29.15 -2.74 23.62
C THR A 84 -30.62 -2.37 23.42
N GLY A 85 -31.43 -2.48 24.47
CA GLY A 85 -32.90 -2.41 24.39
C GLY A 85 -33.56 -3.68 23.88
N TRP A 86 -32.80 -4.77 23.68
CA TRP A 86 -33.35 -6.06 23.26
C TRP A 86 -34.19 -6.70 24.37
N ASP A 87 -35.16 -7.52 23.96
CA ASP A 87 -35.87 -8.41 24.88
C ASP A 87 -34.94 -9.54 25.37
N MET A 88 -35.39 -10.23 26.43
CA MET A 88 -34.62 -11.29 27.09
C MET A 88 -34.30 -12.47 26.16
N ASP A 89 -35.21 -12.83 25.25
CA ASP A 89 -35.02 -13.98 24.35
C ASP A 89 -33.99 -13.66 23.27
N THR A 90 -34.07 -12.45 22.70
CA THR A 90 -33.10 -11.93 21.74
C THR A 90 -31.70 -11.83 22.37
N ALA A 91 -31.57 -11.21 23.54
CA ALA A 91 -30.28 -11.12 24.23
C ALA A 91 -29.69 -12.49 24.60
N ALA A 92 -30.53 -13.43 25.06
CA ALA A 92 -30.10 -14.79 25.36
C ALA A 92 -29.66 -15.56 24.10
N LEU A 93 -30.34 -15.35 22.97
CA LEU A 93 -29.98 -15.94 21.68
C LEU A 93 -28.59 -15.49 21.24
N HIS A 94 -28.32 -14.18 21.27
CA HIS A 94 -27.02 -13.61 20.91
C HIS A 94 -25.88 -14.12 21.81
N LEU A 95 -26.11 -14.20 23.13
CA LEU A 95 -25.12 -14.78 24.05
C LEU A 95 -24.81 -16.25 23.71
N ARG A 96 -25.83 -17.05 23.40
CA ARG A 96 -25.65 -18.46 23.00
C ARG A 96 -24.95 -18.59 21.65
N GLN A 97 -25.25 -17.73 20.69
CA GLN A 97 -24.55 -17.69 19.40
C GLN A 97 -23.08 -17.33 19.59
N ALA A 98 -22.78 -16.29 20.37
CA ALA A 98 -21.41 -15.91 20.70
C ALA A 98 -20.63 -17.06 21.38
N GLN A 99 -21.27 -17.82 22.28
CA GLN A 99 -20.66 -19.02 22.87
C GLN A 99 -20.29 -20.07 21.83
N LYS A 100 -21.14 -20.32 20.83
CA LYS A 100 -20.85 -21.26 19.73
C LYS A 100 -19.65 -20.81 18.90
N LEU A 101 -19.46 -19.50 18.76
CA LEU A 101 -18.31 -18.87 18.10
C LEU A 101 -17.05 -18.79 19.00
N GLY A 102 -17.08 -19.36 20.21
CA GLY A 102 -15.94 -19.39 21.12
C GLY A 102 -15.79 -18.17 22.04
N MET A 103 -16.77 -17.26 22.06
CA MET A 103 -16.81 -16.10 22.96
C MET A 103 -17.61 -16.43 24.23
N SER A 104 -16.97 -16.35 25.41
CA SER A 104 -17.71 -16.54 26.67
C SER A 104 -18.61 -15.35 27.00
N ASN A 105 -19.74 -15.58 27.66
CA ASN A 105 -20.69 -14.51 28.03
C ASN A 105 -20.04 -13.38 28.83
N GLN A 106 -19.15 -13.73 29.76
CA GLN A 106 -18.42 -12.75 30.54
C GLN A 106 -17.58 -11.82 29.66
N ARG A 107 -16.91 -12.37 28.63
CA ARG A 107 -16.13 -11.56 27.68
C ARG A 107 -17.02 -10.80 26.73
N TYR A 108 -18.08 -11.43 26.22
CA TYR A 108 -19.07 -10.79 25.37
C TYR A 108 -19.61 -9.51 26.01
N VAL A 109 -20.02 -9.59 27.28
CA VAL A 109 -20.52 -8.44 28.03
C VAL A 109 -19.40 -7.44 28.32
N LYS A 110 -18.27 -7.90 28.85
CA LYS A 110 -17.13 -7.02 29.21
C LYS A 110 -16.58 -6.22 28.03
N CYS A 111 -16.58 -6.83 26.85
CA CYS A 111 -16.07 -6.24 25.62
C CYS A 111 -17.16 -5.63 24.73
N LYS A 112 -18.42 -5.59 25.21
CA LYS A 112 -19.57 -5.01 24.49
C LYS A 112 -19.74 -5.59 23.08
N CYS A 113 -19.58 -6.90 22.94
CA CYS A 113 -19.55 -7.59 21.64
C CYS A 113 -20.89 -7.62 20.91
N TRP A 114 -21.96 -7.05 21.46
CA TRP A 114 -23.24 -6.85 20.75
C TRP A 114 -23.15 -5.85 19.60
N TYR A 115 -22.03 -5.12 19.47
CA TYR A 115 -21.73 -4.28 18.31
C TYR A 115 -20.99 -5.02 17.18
N LEU A 116 -20.64 -6.29 17.39
CA LEU A 116 -19.81 -7.06 16.47
C LEU A 116 -20.64 -8.03 15.65
N ASP A 117 -20.18 -8.32 14.43
CA ASP A 117 -20.72 -9.38 13.59
C ASP A 117 -20.13 -10.76 13.96
N GLU A 118 -20.61 -11.83 13.30
CA GLU A 118 -20.21 -13.20 13.64
C GLU A 118 -18.71 -13.45 13.42
N ASP A 119 -18.14 -12.93 12.34
CA ASP A 119 -16.71 -13.08 12.01
C ASP A 119 -15.83 -12.39 13.06
N GLU A 120 -16.20 -11.16 13.44
CA GLU A 120 -15.52 -10.41 14.50
C GLU A 120 -15.64 -11.09 15.85
N ILE A 121 -16.81 -11.64 16.21
CA ILE A 121 -17.00 -12.36 17.47
C ILE A 121 -16.12 -13.61 17.51
N ALA A 122 -16.09 -14.40 16.42
CA ALA A 122 -15.29 -15.61 16.33
C ALA A 122 -13.78 -15.31 16.44
N PHE A 123 -13.31 -14.33 15.67
CA PHE A 123 -11.93 -13.88 15.70
C PHE A 123 -11.55 -13.33 17.08
N TYR A 124 -12.33 -12.37 17.59
CA TYR A 124 -11.99 -11.70 18.85
C TYR A 124 -12.08 -12.64 20.05
N GLY A 125 -13.01 -13.59 20.03
CA GLY A 125 -13.11 -14.65 21.04
C GLY A 125 -11.83 -15.47 21.13
N THR A 126 -11.28 -15.84 19.97
CA THR A 126 -10.00 -16.56 19.84
C THR A 126 -8.83 -15.72 20.36
N VAL A 127 -8.70 -14.48 19.89
CA VAL A 127 -7.62 -13.56 20.32
C VAL A 127 -7.66 -13.33 21.84
N LEU A 128 -8.83 -13.05 22.42
CA LEU A 128 -8.96 -12.82 23.86
C LEU A 128 -8.61 -14.07 24.68
N LYS A 129 -8.86 -15.27 24.14
CA LYS A 129 -8.49 -16.54 24.78
C LYS A 129 -6.98 -16.72 24.80
N GLU A 130 -6.31 -16.42 23.69
CA GLU A 130 -4.85 -16.49 23.59
C GLU A 130 -4.17 -15.43 24.45
N LYS A 131 -4.64 -14.18 24.39
CA LYS A 131 -4.13 -13.10 25.25
C LYS A 131 -4.24 -13.40 26.73
N ALA A 132 -5.30 -14.08 27.17
CA ALA A 132 -5.40 -14.49 28.57
C ALA A 132 -4.26 -15.45 28.98
N LYS A 133 -3.89 -16.39 28.10
CA LYS A 133 -2.75 -17.29 28.32
C LYS A 133 -1.42 -16.52 28.31
N VAL A 134 -1.19 -15.69 27.28
CA VAL A 134 0.02 -14.89 27.13
C VAL A 134 0.20 -13.92 28.30
N ARG A 135 -0.86 -13.26 28.77
CA ARG A 135 -0.80 -12.35 29.93
C ARG A 135 -0.35 -13.05 31.20
N LYS A 136 -0.79 -14.29 31.42
CA LYS A 136 -0.38 -15.10 32.58
C LYS A 136 1.14 -15.37 32.51
N MET A 137 1.61 -15.93 31.40
CA MET A 137 3.03 -16.20 31.17
C MET A 137 3.87 -14.92 31.27
N ALA A 138 3.42 -13.82 30.65
CA ALA A 138 4.15 -12.56 30.67
C ALA A 138 4.22 -11.93 32.07
N LYS A 139 3.26 -12.21 32.97
CA LYS A 139 3.37 -11.80 34.38
C LYS A 139 4.53 -12.55 35.05
N GLU A 140 4.54 -13.87 34.91
CA GLU A 140 5.58 -14.76 35.47
C GLU A 140 6.96 -14.37 34.93
N GLU A 141 7.06 -14.13 33.62
CA GLU A 141 8.28 -13.68 32.92
C GLU A 141 8.83 -12.36 33.47
N ARG A 142 7.98 -11.33 33.61
CA ARG A 142 8.43 -10.02 34.11
C ARG A 142 8.97 -10.10 35.53
N ILE A 143 8.35 -10.92 36.39
CA ILE A 143 8.85 -11.16 37.75
C ILE A 143 10.22 -11.83 37.67
N ARG A 144 10.37 -12.85 36.81
CA ARG A 144 11.64 -13.55 36.63
C ARG A 144 12.76 -12.60 36.19
N ILE A 145 12.53 -11.76 35.18
CA ILE A 145 13.50 -10.78 34.70
C ILE A 145 13.92 -9.83 35.84
N VAL A 146 12.97 -9.31 36.60
CA VAL A 146 13.29 -8.43 37.75
C VAL A 146 14.15 -9.17 38.78
N CYS A 147 13.77 -10.39 39.15
CA CYS A 147 14.54 -11.20 40.09
C CYS A 147 15.97 -11.48 39.62
N GLU A 148 16.15 -11.84 38.34
CA GLU A 148 17.44 -12.15 37.74
C GLU A 148 18.36 -10.91 37.71
N GLU A 149 17.81 -9.74 37.38
CA GLU A 149 18.58 -8.49 37.22
C GLU A 149 18.82 -7.75 38.55
N SER A 150 17.89 -7.82 39.51
CA SER A 150 17.99 -7.11 40.80
C SER A 150 18.50 -7.97 41.95
N GLY A 151 18.51 -9.30 41.79
CA GLY A 151 18.82 -10.26 42.86
C GLY A 151 17.70 -10.42 43.91
N TRP A 152 16.52 -9.84 43.68
CA TRP A 152 15.40 -9.92 44.62
C TRP A 152 14.67 -11.26 44.59
N SER A 153 14.05 -11.62 45.71
CA SER A 153 13.05 -12.70 45.72
C SER A 153 11.82 -12.32 44.89
N ALA A 154 11.07 -13.32 44.42
CA ALA A 154 9.84 -13.09 43.66
C ALA A 154 8.82 -12.24 44.44
N GLU A 155 8.73 -12.43 45.75
CA GLU A 155 7.85 -11.67 46.64
C GLU A 155 8.28 -10.19 46.72
N GLN A 156 9.58 -9.93 46.86
CA GLN A 156 10.10 -8.56 46.87
C GLN A 156 9.92 -7.86 45.52
N ALA A 157 10.18 -8.56 44.41
CA ALA A 157 9.91 -8.04 43.07
C ALA A 157 8.42 -7.70 42.88
N GLU A 158 7.50 -8.56 43.31
CA GLU A 158 6.07 -8.25 43.25
C GLU A 158 5.68 -7.02 44.09
N ILE A 159 6.23 -6.87 45.30
CA ILE A 159 5.98 -5.72 46.17
C ILE A 159 6.46 -4.41 45.52
N GLU A 160 7.69 -4.37 45.03
CA GLU A 160 8.27 -3.14 44.45
C GLU A 160 7.62 -2.78 43.12
N MET A 161 7.34 -3.77 42.26
CA MET A 161 6.57 -3.54 41.04
C MET A 161 5.16 -3.01 41.34
N GLU A 162 4.52 -3.50 42.40
CA GLU A 162 3.20 -3.04 42.83
C GLU A 162 3.24 -1.61 43.39
N LYS A 163 4.30 -1.24 44.13
CA LYS A 163 4.53 0.16 44.55
C LYS A 163 4.66 1.08 43.35
N SER A 164 5.52 0.77 42.39
CA SER A 164 5.68 1.59 41.18
C SER A 164 4.41 1.65 40.33
N ARG A 165 3.62 0.57 40.30
CA ARG A 165 2.30 0.56 39.65
C ARG A 165 1.33 1.56 40.27
N LYS A 166 1.31 1.66 41.60
CA LYS A 166 0.51 2.67 42.31
C LYS A 166 0.98 4.09 42.02
N SER A 167 2.27 4.27 41.78
CA SER A 167 2.85 5.55 41.34
C SER A 167 2.68 5.83 39.85
N GLY A 168 2.03 4.96 39.07
CA GLY A 168 1.72 5.18 37.65
C GLY A 168 2.62 4.46 36.65
N ILE A 169 3.61 3.68 37.09
CA ILE A 169 4.51 2.91 36.23
C ILE A 169 3.97 1.48 36.08
N SER A 170 3.45 1.14 34.91
CA SER A 170 2.99 -0.24 34.64
C SER A 170 4.13 -1.26 34.78
N ASN A 171 3.82 -2.51 35.14
CA ASN A 171 4.83 -3.58 35.22
C ASN A 171 5.62 -3.78 33.91
N VAL A 172 5.03 -3.44 32.75
CA VAL A 172 5.72 -3.46 31.46
C VAL A 172 6.76 -2.34 31.39
N SER A 173 6.37 -1.13 31.78
CA SER A 173 7.28 0.01 31.88
C SER A 173 8.38 -0.23 32.92
N TYR A 174 8.04 -0.83 34.05
CA TYR A 174 8.97 -1.14 35.14
C TYR A 174 10.15 -1.97 34.63
N VAL A 175 9.88 -3.00 33.83
CA VAL A 175 10.92 -3.82 33.19
C VAL A 175 11.64 -3.06 32.07
N LYS A 176 10.89 -2.40 31.18
CA LYS A 176 11.47 -1.69 30.04
C LYS A 176 12.48 -0.62 30.45
N TYR A 177 12.21 0.09 31.54
CA TYR A 177 13.06 1.18 32.03
C TYR A 177 13.94 0.75 33.21
N GLN A 178 14.03 -0.56 33.48
CA GLN A 178 14.84 -1.13 34.55
C GLN A 178 14.67 -0.38 35.87
N CYS A 179 13.41 -0.17 36.27
CA CYS A 179 13.05 0.72 37.36
C CYS A 179 13.63 0.33 38.73
N TRP A 180 14.13 -0.90 38.89
CA TRP A 180 14.88 -1.34 40.08
C TRP A 180 16.25 -0.65 40.23
N ASN A 181 16.79 -0.04 39.17
CA ASN A 181 18.04 0.72 39.19
C ASN A 181 17.83 2.23 39.38
N LEU A 182 16.58 2.68 39.53
CA LEU A 182 16.23 4.10 39.60
C LEU A 182 15.96 4.53 41.05
N GLU A 183 16.45 5.71 41.40
CA GLU A 183 16.10 6.36 42.66
C GLU A 183 14.66 6.88 42.63
N GLU A 184 14.10 7.17 43.82
CA GLU A 184 12.70 7.58 43.97
C GLU A 184 12.35 8.82 43.12
N GLN A 185 13.24 9.81 43.04
CA GLN A 185 13.04 11.01 42.22
C GLN A 185 13.00 10.69 40.71
N GLN A 186 13.84 9.76 40.25
CA GLN A 186 13.86 9.33 38.85
C GLN A 186 12.60 8.52 38.51
N LEU A 187 12.11 7.70 39.43
CA LEU A 187 10.84 6.99 39.29
C LEU A 187 9.65 7.95 39.22
N GLN A 188 9.63 9.00 40.05
CA GLN A 188 8.60 10.04 39.98
C GLN A 188 8.60 10.75 38.63
N SER A 189 9.77 11.22 38.16
CA SER A 189 9.90 11.88 36.86
C SER A 189 9.50 10.97 35.68
N LEU A 190 9.89 9.70 35.71
CA LEU A 190 9.47 8.71 34.72
C LEU A 190 7.95 8.49 34.74
N ALA A 191 7.36 8.38 35.93
CA ALA A 191 5.92 8.22 36.08
C ALA A 191 5.13 9.40 35.49
N GLU A 192 5.57 10.63 35.75
CA GLU A 192 5.00 11.85 35.18
C GLU A 192 5.08 11.84 33.64
N THR A 193 6.26 11.56 33.09
CA THR A 193 6.48 11.45 31.63
C THR A 193 5.57 10.40 31.00
N LEU A 194 5.41 9.24 31.64
CA LEU A 194 4.55 8.16 31.15
C LEU A 194 3.07 8.54 31.22
N LYS A 195 2.67 9.28 32.26
CA LYS A 195 1.30 9.79 32.43
C LYS A 195 0.94 10.80 31.35
N GLU A 196 1.83 11.74 31.03
CA GLU A 196 1.65 12.71 29.94
C GLU A 196 1.47 12.00 28.59
N LYS A 197 2.37 11.07 28.24
CA LYS A 197 2.26 10.26 27.02
C LYS A 197 0.98 9.43 26.97
N ALA A 198 0.49 8.95 28.11
CA ALA A 198 -0.77 8.22 28.18
C ALA A 198 -1.97 9.15 27.92
N LEU A 199 -1.94 10.38 28.43
CA LEU A 199 -2.97 11.39 28.21
C LEU A 199 -3.03 11.82 26.74
N GLU A 200 -1.88 12.07 26.10
CA GLU A 200 -1.79 12.37 24.67
C GLU A 200 -2.39 11.24 23.82
N ARG A 201 -2.04 9.98 24.12
CA ARG A 201 -2.59 8.81 23.42
C ARG A 201 -4.10 8.68 23.60
N LYS A 202 -4.59 8.99 24.81
CA LYS A 202 -6.03 8.98 25.12
C LYS A 202 -6.76 10.04 24.30
N SER A 203 -6.29 11.28 24.35
CA SER A 203 -6.85 12.39 23.56
C SER A 203 -6.85 12.08 22.06
N ALA A 204 -5.74 11.55 21.54
CA ALA A 204 -5.64 11.18 20.14
C ALA A 204 -6.54 9.98 19.77
N LYS A 205 -6.88 9.09 20.71
CA LYS A 205 -7.86 8.02 20.51
C LYS A 205 -9.28 8.59 20.48
N GLU A 206 -9.64 9.46 21.42
CA GLU A 206 -10.96 10.10 21.49
C GLU A 206 -11.26 10.91 20.24
N LYS A 207 -10.29 11.69 19.74
CA LYS A 207 -10.41 12.41 18.46
C LYS A 207 -10.74 11.48 17.29
N ARG A 208 -10.07 10.33 17.22
CA ARG A 208 -10.31 9.34 16.15
C ARG A 208 -11.67 8.66 16.28
N ILE A 209 -12.10 8.36 17.51
CA ILE A 209 -13.46 7.85 17.76
C ILE A 209 -14.50 8.86 17.26
N ALA A 210 -14.33 10.15 17.59
CA ALA A 210 -15.24 11.20 17.12
C ALA A 210 -15.30 11.28 15.59
N GLN A 211 -14.17 11.13 14.89
CA GLN A 211 -14.12 11.07 13.43
C GLN A 211 -14.90 9.87 12.87
N VAL A 212 -14.76 8.68 13.48
CA VAL A 212 -15.52 7.50 13.06
C VAL A 212 -17.02 7.70 13.30
N CYS A 213 -17.40 8.24 14.47
CA CYS A 213 -18.81 8.53 14.78
C CYS A 213 -19.41 9.51 13.77
N GLN A 214 -18.65 10.56 13.40
CA GLN A 214 -19.09 11.52 12.39
C GLN A 214 -19.27 10.87 11.01
N ALA A 215 -18.37 9.98 10.60
CA ALA A 215 -18.43 9.32 9.30
C ALA A 215 -19.53 8.24 9.20
N THR A 216 -19.87 7.59 10.31
CA THR A 216 -20.74 6.39 10.32
C THR A 216 -22.10 6.60 10.97
N GLY A 217 -22.26 7.65 11.79
CA GLY A 217 -23.40 7.81 12.68
C GLY A 217 -23.38 6.87 13.90
N TRP A 218 -22.32 6.09 14.11
CA TRP A 218 -22.21 5.19 15.25
C TRP A 218 -22.10 5.94 16.58
N LYS A 219 -22.55 5.28 17.64
CA LYS A 219 -22.25 5.71 19.01
C LYS A 219 -20.74 5.52 19.29
N SER A 220 -20.17 6.37 20.13
CA SER A 220 -18.75 6.30 20.51
C SER A 220 -18.32 4.93 21.03
N GLU A 221 -19.20 4.24 21.74
CA GLU A 221 -18.94 2.90 22.26
C GLU A 221 -18.82 1.85 21.14
N GLN A 222 -19.68 1.92 20.13
CA GLN A 222 -19.65 1.03 18.97
C GLN A 222 -18.37 1.24 18.16
N ALA A 223 -18.03 2.50 17.88
CA ALA A 223 -16.79 2.86 17.19
C ALA A 223 -15.56 2.36 17.96
N GLU A 224 -15.52 2.54 19.29
CA GLU A 224 -14.42 2.06 20.11
C GLU A 224 -14.27 0.52 20.06
N VAL A 225 -15.38 -0.22 20.14
CA VAL A 225 -15.38 -1.69 20.09
C VAL A 225 -14.87 -2.20 18.75
N LYS A 226 -15.38 -1.66 17.63
CA LYS A 226 -14.94 -2.02 16.28
C LYS A 226 -13.45 -1.70 16.05
N MET A 227 -13.01 -0.52 16.48
CA MET A 227 -11.59 -0.14 16.41
C MET A 227 -10.70 -1.05 17.27
N ASN A 228 -11.17 -1.52 18.43
CA ASN A 228 -10.42 -2.45 19.25
C ASN A 228 -10.25 -3.82 18.56
N VAL A 229 -11.28 -4.32 17.86
CA VAL A 229 -11.16 -5.56 17.06
C VAL A 229 -10.18 -5.38 15.92
N ALA A 230 -10.30 -4.29 15.15
CA ALA A 230 -9.36 -4.01 14.06
C ALA A 230 -7.91 -3.88 14.55
N LYS A 231 -7.70 -3.32 15.75
CA LYS A 231 -6.38 -3.27 16.39
C LYS A 231 -5.81 -4.65 16.69
N GLU A 232 -6.65 -5.64 16.99
CA GLU A 232 -6.22 -7.02 17.13
C GLU A 232 -5.81 -7.66 15.79
N CYS A 233 -6.35 -7.17 14.68
CA CYS A 233 -5.88 -7.52 13.33
C CYS A 233 -4.60 -6.76 12.92
N GLY A 234 -4.01 -5.95 13.81
CA GLY A 234 -2.83 -5.14 13.50
C GLY A 234 -3.14 -3.80 12.80
N ILE A 235 -4.40 -3.40 12.71
CA ILE A 235 -4.83 -2.10 12.16
C ILE A 235 -4.83 -1.06 13.28
N THR A 236 -3.91 -0.10 13.23
CA THR A 236 -3.87 0.97 14.24
C THR A 236 -5.12 1.86 14.16
N ASN A 237 -5.49 2.51 15.27
CA ASN A 237 -6.59 3.49 15.26
C ASN A 237 -6.40 4.59 14.20
N LYS A 238 -5.14 4.96 13.91
CA LYS A 238 -4.81 5.91 12.85
C LYS A 238 -5.17 5.34 11.48
N GLN A 239 -4.69 4.14 11.16
CA GLN A 239 -5.03 3.46 9.91
C GLN A 239 -6.54 3.22 9.78
N TYR A 240 -7.22 2.83 10.86
CA TYR A 240 -8.67 2.60 10.83
C TYR A 240 -9.45 3.79 10.29
N VAL A 241 -9.03 5.01 10.66
CA VAL A 241 -9.64 6.26 10.19
C VAL A 241 -9.10 6.65 8.80
N GLU A 242 -7.79 6.71 8.63
CA GLU A 242 -7.13 7.17 7.40
C GLU A 242 -7.34 6.26 6.19
N LYS A 243 -7.72 5.00 6.44
CA LYS A 243 -7.96 3.96 5.44
C LYS A 243 -9.42 3.53 5.40
N TYR A 244 -10.32 4.36 5.97
CA TYR A 244 -11.77 4.18 5.88
C TYR A 244 -12.24 2.78 6.31
N CYS A 245 -11.56 2.16 7.28
CA CYS A 245 -11.81 0.76 7.65
C CYS A 245 -13.21 0.55 8.24
N TYR A 246 -13.88 1.63 8.67
CA TYR A 246 -15.29 1.58 9.09
C TYR A 246 -16.27 1.25 7.95
N ASP A 247 -15.84 1.30 6.68
CA ASP A 247 -16.64 0.81 5.54
C ASP A 247 -16.56 -0.71 5.33
N LEU A 248 -15.62 -1.38 6.00
CA LEU A 248 -15.33 -2.80 5.83
C LEU A 248 -16.21 -3.67 6.74
N THR A 249 -16.55 -4.86 6.26
CA THR A 249 -17.15 -5.94 7.06
C THR A 249 -16.13 -6.55 8.02
N GLY A 250 -16.59 -7.31 9.02
CA GLY A 250 -15.73 -8.06 9.93
C GLY A 250 -14.71 -8.95 9.23
N ALA A 251 -15.17 -9.76 8.27
CA ALA A 251 -14.30 -10.60 7.45
C ALA A 251 -13.21 -9.79 6.72
N GLN A 252 -13.59 -8.68 6.08
CA GLN A 252 -12.65 -7.80 5.38
C GLN A 252 -11.65 -7.12 6.32
N ILE A 253 -12.05 -6.75 7.54
CA ILE A 253 -11.12 -6.21 8.55
C ILE A 253 -10.06 -7.24 8.94
N ILE A 254 -10.46 -8.49 9.12
CA ILE A 254 -9.55 -9.59 9.46
C ILE A 254 -8.58 -9.85 8.30
N GLU A 255 -9.10 -9.92 7.07
CA GLU A 255 -8.27 -10.10 5.87
C GLU A 255 -7.32 -8.92 5.65
N TYR A 256 -7.80 -7.68 5.80
CA TYR A 256 -6.97 -6.49 5.65
C TYR A 256 -5.83 -6.46 6.68
N GLY A 257 -6.07 -6.96 7.89
CA GLY A 257 -5.00 -7.17 8.87
C GLY A 257 -3.85 -8.04 8.35
N LYS A 258 -4.19 -9.14 7.66
CA LYS A 258 -3.20 -10.03 7.01
C LYS A 258 -2.49 -9.33 5.86
N VAL A 259 -3.22 -8.60 5.01
CA VAL A 259 -2.63 -7.79 3.92
C VAL A 259 -1.61 -6.79 4.48
N LEU A 260 -1.92 -6.12 5.58
CA LEU A 260 -0.98 -5.21 6.24
C LEU A 260 0.23 -5.93 6.84
N GLU A 261 0.10 -7.19 7.23
CA GLU A 261 1.21 -8.04 7.66
C GLU A 261 2.11 -8.41 6.49
N ASP A 262 1.54 -8.86 5.38
CA ASP A 262 2.27 -9.18 4.16
C ASP A 262 3.01 -7.95 3.61
N LEU A 263 2.40 -6.76 3.65
CA LEU A 263 3.08 -5.50 3.30
C LEU A 263 4.28 -5.20 4.20
N ARG A 264 4.23 -5.53 5.50
CA ARG A 264 5.37 -5.32 6.41
C ARG A 264 6.53 -6.25 6.04
N THR A 265 6.23 -7.50 5.71
CA THR A 265 7.23 -8.47 5.22
C THR A 265 7.84 -7.98 3.91
N LEU A 266 7.01 -7.59 2.95
CA LEU A 266 7.43 -7.03 1.66
C LEU A 266 8.37 -5.84 1.81
N TRP A 267 8.06 -4.91 2.72
CA TRP A 267 8.91 -3.75 2.99
C TRP A 267 10.22 -4.12 3.69
N SER A 268 10.22 -5.17 4.51
CA SER A 268 11.44 -5.68 5.11
C SER A 268 12.38 -6.23 4.04
N ASP A 269 11.89 -7.08 3.15
CA ASP A 269 12.67 -7.70 2.08
C ASP A 269 13.26 -6.65 1.11
N ASN A 270 12.51 -5.56 0.88
CA ASN A 270 12.98 -4.45 0.06
C ASN A 270 14.17 -3.69 0.66
N ARG A 271 14.36 -3.68 1.99
CA ARG A 271 15.48 -2.93 2.60
C ARG A 271 16.82 -3.52 2.21
N ASP A 272 16.95 -4.84 2.28
CA ASP A 272 18.19 -5.52 1.92
C ASP A 272 18.50 -5.38 0.43
N TYR A 273 17.45 -5.41 -0.40
CA TYR A 273 17.57 -5.13 -1.84
C TYR A 273 18.17 -3.74 -2.10
N TYR A 274 17.58 -2.70 -1.51
CA TYR A 274 18.06 -1.32 -1.68
C TYR A 274 19.44 -1.11 -1.06
N LEU A 275 19.72 -1.70 0.11
CA LEU A 275 21.02 -1.59 0.78
C LEU A 275 22.15 -2.12 -0.12
N LYS A 276 21.96 -3.28 -0.77
CA LYS A 276 22.96 -3.86 -1.68
C LYS A 276 23.25 -2.94 -2.87
N ILE A 277 22.22 -2.33 -3.46
CA ILE A 277 22.38 -1.39 -4.58
C ILE A 277 23.09 -0.12 -4.12
N ALA A 278 22.72 0.42 -2.96
CA ALA A 278 23.37 1.59 -2.38
C ALA A 278 24.87 1.33 -2.14
N CYS A 279 25.25 0.17 -1.60
CA CYS A 279 26.66 -0.21 -1.42
C CYS A 279 27.42 -0.26 -2.76
N ARG A 280 26.80 -0.85 -3.80
CA ARG A 280 27.39 -0.92 -5.15
C ARG A 280 27.66 0.47 -5.72
N GLN A 281 26.69 1.37 -5.62
CA GLN A 281 26.80 2.72 -6.21
C GLN A 281 27.66 3.69 -5.37
N SER A 282 27.68 3.55 -4.04
CA SER A 282 28.49 4.41 -3.18
C SER A 282 29.94 3.91 -3.02
N GLY A 283 30.17 2.62 -3.26
CA GLY A 283 31.43 1.94 -2.94
C GLY A 283 31.68 1.80 -1.44
N TRP A 284 30.68 2.03 -0.58
CA TRP A 284 30.83 1.93 0.87
C TRP A 284 30.58 0.51 1.38
N GLU A 285 31.29 0.16 2.46
CA GLU A 285 31.01 -1.04 3.24
C GLU A 285 29.58 -1.05 3.80
N MET A 286 29.01 -2.25 3.93
CA MET A 286 27.59 -2.45 4.24
C MET A 286 27.16 -1.79 5.55
N GLU A 287 27.97 -1.88 6.61
CA GLU A 287 27.64 -1.29 7.92
C GLU A 287 27.57 0.24 7.85
N LYS A 288 28.54 0.88 7.17
CA LYS A 288 28.55 2.33 6.98
C LYS A 288 27.33 2.77 6.16
N GLN A 289 27.04 2.04 5.08
CA GLN A 289 25.91 2.36 4.20
C GLN A 289 24.57 2.23 4.94
N LYS A 290 24.41 1.17 5.73
CA LYS A 290 23.21 0.92 6.54
C LYS A 290 22.99 2.03 7.57
N ALA A 291 24.04 2.44 8.28
CA ALA A 291 23.96 3.53 9.25
C ALA A 291 23.48 4.84 8.60
N ALA A 292 24.07 5.23 7.45
CA ALA A 292 23.68 6.43 6.72
C ALA A 292 22.24 6.37 6.19
N MET A 293 21.78 5.20 5.73
CA MET A 293 20.40 5.03 5.27
C MET A 293 19.38 5.07 6.42
N GLU A 294 19.71 4.53 7.60
CA GLU A 294 18.84 4.67 8.78
C GLU A 294 18.79 6.11 9.29
N GLU A 295 19.90 6.83 9.24
CA GLU A 295 19.94 8.27 9.55
C GLU A 295 19.03 9.07 8.60
N ALA A 296 19.20 8.89 7.28
CA ALA A 296 18.32 9.53 6.29
C ALA A 296 16.85 9.12 6.47
N ARG A 297 16.58 7.86 6.84
CA ARG A 297 15.24 7.36 7.15
C ARG A 297 14.63 8.05 8.36
N SER A 298 15.43 8.36 9.38
CA SER A 298 14.98 9.13 10.55
C SER A 298 14.50 10.54 10.19
N GLN A 299 15.03 11.12 9.10
CA GLN A 299 14.64 12.42 8.56
C GLN A 299 13.46 12.36 7.58
N GLY A 300 12.99 11.15 7.23
CA GLY A 300 11.86 10.92 6.32
C GLY A 300 12.25 10.50 4.90
N ILE A 301 13.54 10.23 4.64
CA ILE A 301 14.04 9.77 3.34
C ILE A 301 14.04 8.24 3.30
N SER A 302 13.17 7.63 2.50
CA SER A 302 13.12 6.16 2.39
C SER A 302 14.39 5.60 1.71
N TYR A 303 14.69 4.31 1.91
CA TYR A 303 15.83 3.64 1.27
C TYR A 303 15.80 3.74 -0.26
N GLN A 304 14.60 3.64 -0.83
CA GLN A 304 14.36 3.84 -2.26
C GLN A 304 14.73 5.27 -2.68
N LYS A 305 14.25 6.29 -1.96
CA LYS A 305 14.53 7.69 -2.25
C LYS A 305 16.01 8.04 -2.02
N TYR A 306 16.64 7.42 -1.04
CA TYR A 306 18.07 7.55 -0.78
C TYR A 306 18.89 7.20 -2.04
N ILE A 307 18.50 6.15 -2.77
CA ILE A 307 19.16 5.75 -4.01
C ILE A 307 18.80 6.69 -5.16
N GLN A 308 17.52 6.96 -5.35
CA GLN A 308 17.04 7.80 -6.45
C GLN A 308 17.63 9.22 -6.44
N PHE A 309 17.97 9.75 -5.26
CA PHE A 309 18.52 11.10 -5.09
C PHE A 309 20.02 11.12 -4.78
N GLY A 310 20.71 9.98 -4.84
CA GLY A 310 22.16 9.91 -4.65
C GLY A 310 22.61 10.41 -3.28
N CYS A 311 21.86 10.10 -2.21
CA CYS A 311 22.03 10.74 -0.90
C CYS A 311 23.44 10.59 -0.28
N TRP A 312 24.23 9.57 -0.65
CA TRP A 312 25.61 9.41 -0.17
C TRP A 312 26.57 10.50 -0.69
N LYS A 313 26.17 11.27 -1.71
CA LYS A 313 26.95 12.39 -2.26
C LYS A 313 26.56 13.73 -1.64
N ARG A 314 25.48 13.79 -0.88
CA ARG A 314 24.89 15.02 -0.36
C ARG A 314 25.49 15.39 0.99
N LYS A 315 25.65 16.68 1.23
CA LYS A 315 25.96 17.25 2.53
C LYS A 315 24.70 17.24 3.40
N GLU A 316 24.89 17.37 4.71
CA GLU A 316 23.80 17.38 5.70
C GLU A 316 22.69 18.38 5.34
N LYS A 317 23.04 19.64 5.04
CA LYS A 317 22.07 20.66 4.63
C LYS A 317 21.26 20.28 3.39
N GLU A 318 21.88 19.65 2.40
CA GLU A 318 21.20 19.21 1.17
C GLU A 318 20.26 18.03 1.44
N LEU A 319 20.56 17.20 2.45
CA LEU A 319 19.68 16.13 2.91
C LEU A 319 18.47 16.68 3.66
N GLU A 320 18.66 17.74 4.46
CA GLU A 320 17.55 18.43 5.14
C GLU A 320 16.59 19.07 4.13
N GLU A 321 17.12 19.77 3.12
CA GLU A 321 16.33 20.36 2.03
C GLU A 321 15.58 19.28 1.23
N LEU A 322 16.24 18.17 0.93
CA LEU A 322 15.62 17.03 0.27
C LEU A 322 14.52 16.39 1.14
N ALA A 323 14.75 16.25 2.44
CA ALA A 323 13.76 15.70 3.36
C ALA A 323 12.50 16.57 3.40
N GLU A 324 12.64 17.90 3.39
CA GLU A 324 11.50 18.82 3.35
C GLU A 324 10.75 18.74 2.01
N PHE A 325 11.47 18.70 0.88
CA PHE A 325 10.88 18.43 -0.43
C PHE A 325 10.12 17.10 -0.46
N LEU A 326 10.68 16.03 0.11
CA LEU A 326 10.01 14.72 0.12
C LEU A 326 8.77 14.70 1.02
N LYS A 327 8.67 15.56 2.04
CA LYS A 327 7.43 15.71 2.82
C LYS A 327 6.32 16.34 1.99
N SER A 328 6.61 17.36 1.19
CA SER A 328 5.62 17.97 0.30
C SER A 328 5.17 16.99 -0.80
N GLU A 329 6.10 16.19 -1.33
CA GLU A 329 5.78 15.12 -2.28
C GLU A 329 4.91 14.01 -1.66
N GLN A 330 5.16 13.62 -0.41
CA GLN A 330 4.28 12.66 0.29
C GLN A 330 2.85 13.19 0.45
N LEU A 331 2.70 14.49 0.68
CA LEU A 331 1.38 15.12 0.75
C LEU A 331 0.69 15.13 -0.62
N ARG A 332 1.43 15.45 -1.69
CA ARG A 332 0.93 15.39 -3.07
C ARG A 332 0.46 13.98 -3.43
N ILE A 333 1.30 12.96 -3.20
CA ILE A 333 0.95 11.55 -3.43
C ILE A 333 -0.28 11.13 -2.64
N LYS A 334 -0.43 11.60 -1.39
CA LYS A 334 -1.62 11.31 -0.60
C LYS A 334 -2.89 11.89 -1.24
N ASN A 335 -2.84 13.12 -1.76
CA ASN A 335 -3.96 13.76 -2.45
C ASN A 335 -4.27 13.07 -3.80
N ASP A 336 -3.23 12.67 -4.53
CA ASP A 336 -3.39 11.92 -5.79
C ASP A 336 -4.04 10.55 -5.52
N ASN A 337 -3.61 9.84 -4.47
CA ASN A 337 -4.23 8.58 -4.06
C ASN A 337 -5.72 8.74 -3.73
N GLU A 338 -6.12 9.82 -3.04
CA GLU A 338 -7.55 10.11 -2.80
C GLU A 338 -8.32 10.30 -4.10
N THR A 339 -7.72 10.99 -5.09
CA THR A 339 -8.32 11.18 -6.41
C THR A 339 -8.51 9.84 -7.15
N TYR A 340 -7.51 8.96 -7.11
CA TYR A 340 -7.62 7.63 -7.70
C TYR A 340 -8.65 6.75 -6.97
N LEU A 341 -8.73 6.83 -5.64
CA LEU A 341 -9.79 6.16 -4.89
C LEU A 341 -11.18 6.66 -5.30
N ASP A 342 -11.36 7.96 -5.50
CA ASP A 342 -12.62 8.53 -5.97
C ASP A 342 -13.00 7.99 -7.36
N LYS A 343 -12.03 7.92 -8.29
CA LYS A 343 -12.23 7.29 -9.62
C LYS A 343 -12.64 5.82 -9.51
N ILE A 344 -11.97 5.05 -8.64
CA ILE A 344 -12.31 3.64 -8.40
C ILE A 344 -13.72 3.51 -7.81
N CYS A 345 -14.07 4.34 -6.82
CA CYS A 345 -15.41 4.33 -6.22
C CYS A 345 -16.49 4.67 -7.25
N GLN A 346 -16.25 5.65 -8.11
CA GLN A 346 -17.17 6.03 -9.19
C GLN A 346 -17.38 4.89 -10.18
N ALA A 347 -16.32 4.17 -10.56
CA ALA A 347 -16.39 3.07 -11.50
C ALA A 347 -17.07 1.81 -10.92
N THR A 348 -16.87 1.53 -9.64
CA THR A 348 -17.28 0.26 -9.00
C THR A 348 -18.53 0.35 -8.12
N GLY A 349 -18.92 1.56 -7.71
CA GLY A 349 -19.92 1.80 -6.67
C GLY A 349 -19.46 1.41 -5.26
N TRP A 350 -18.18 1.07 -5.07
CA TRP A 350 -17.64 0.73 -3.76
C TRP A 350 -17.51 1.97 -2.87
N LYS A 351 -17.58 1.74 -1.55
CA LYS A 351 -17.14 2.75 -0.58
C LYS A 351 -15.62 2.83 -0.54
N LYS A 352 -15.08 3.98 -0.10
CA LYS A 352 -13.64 4.24 -0.03
C LYS A 352 -12.86 3.16 0.70
N GLY A 353 -13.36 2.66 1.83
CA GLY A 353 -12.64 1.60 2.56
C GLY A 353 -12.50 0.30 1.78
N ARG A 354 -13.53 -0.09 1.00
CA ARG A 354 -13.44 -1.26 0.13
C ARG A 354 -12.44 -1.02 -1.01
N ALA A 355 -12.47 0.15 -1.65
CA ALA A 355 -11.51 0.49 -2.70
C ALA A 355 -10.07 0.47 -2.16
N GLU A 356 -9.80 1.10 -1.02
CA GLU A 356 -8.47 1.09 -0.38
C GLU A 356 -8.00 -0.32 -0.05
N PHE A 357 -8.88 -1.16 0.50
CA PHE A 357 -8.58 -2.55 0.82
C PHE A 357 -8.16 -3.35 -0.43
N GLU A 358 -8.90 -3.24 -1.53
CA GLU A 358 -8.61 -3.95 -2.78
C GLU A 358 -7.29 -3.46 -3.41
N VAL A 359 -7.03 -2.15 -3.41
CA VAL A 359 -5.73 -1.61 -3.86
C VAL A 359 -4.59 -2.18 -3.02
N MET A 360 -4.75 -2.27 -1.69
CA MET A 360 -3.70 -2.83 -0.83
C MET A 360 -3.45 -4.32 -1.08
N LYS A 361 -4.48 -5.10 -1.45
CA LYS A 361 -4.29 -6.50 -1.91
C LYS A 361 -3.46 -6.57 -3.18
N SER A 362 -3.80 -5.78 -4.20
CA SER A 362 -3.00 -5.70 -5.43
C SER A 362 -1.57 -5.23 -5.15
N LYS A 363 -1.37 -4.33 -4.19
CA LYS A 363 -0.03 -3.90 -3.77
C LYS A 363 0.81 -5.04 -3.20
N VAL A 364 0.23 -5.95 -2.43
CA VAL A 364 0.94 -7.15 -1.96
C VAL A 364 1.25 -8.09 -3.12
N HIS A 365 0.28 -8.31 -4.02
CA HIS A 365 0.37 -9.34 -5.05
C HIS A 365 1.19 -8.96 -6.29
N CYS A 366 1.20 -7.68 -6.65
CA CYS A 366 1.88 -7.18 -7.85
C CYS A 366 2.48 -5.79 -7.69
N TYR A 367 2.66 -5.27 -6.46
CA TYR A 367 3.23 -3.94 -6.20
C TYR A 367 2.47 -2.75 -6.82
N ALA A 368 1.18 -2.92 -7.09
CA ALA A 368 0.32 -1.86 -7.61
C ALA A 368 0.27 -0.63 -6.69
N SER A 369 0.35 0.55 -7.30
CA SER A 369 -0.06 1.82 -6.71
C SER A 369 -1.58 2.04 -6.90
N HIS A 370 -2.11 3.10 -6.28
CA HIS A 370 -3.48 3.54 -6.51
C HIS A 370 -3.72 3.96 -7.96
N GLU A 371 -2.72 4.61 -8.56
CA GLU A 371 -2.73 4.98 -9.98
C GLU A 371 -2.80 3.74 -10.86
N ASP A 372 -1.94 2.74 -10.62
CA ASP A 372 -1.95 1.48 -11.39
C ASP A 372 -3.32 0.80 -11.32
N TYR A 373 -3.87 0.66 -10.11
CA TYR A 373 -5.15 0.01 -9.89
C TYR A 373 -6.30 0.73 -10.62
N SER A 374 -6.25 2.07 -10.63
CA SER A 374 -7.24 2.90 -11.31
C SER A 374 -7.10 2.86 -12.83
N ILE A 375 -5.90 3.13 -13.37
CA ILE A 375 -5.65 3.28 -14.80
C ILE A 375 -5.78 1.94 -15.52
N PHE A 376 -5.28 0.85 -14.94
CA PHE A 376 -5.40 -0.48 -15.53
C PHE A 376 -6.71 -1.18 -15.18
N ARG A 377 -7.63 -0.49 -14.49
CA ARG A 377 -8.95 -1.01 -14.12
C ARG A 377 -8.89 -2.37 -13.42
N PHE A 378 -7.97 -2.51 -12.46
CA PHE A 378 -7.77 -3.79 -11.75
C PHE A 378 -9.02 -4.28 -11.01
N TYR A 379 -10.01 -3.41 -10.77
CA TYR A 379 -11.32 -3.79 -10.25
C TYR A 379 -12.16 -4.66 -11.21
N ASP A 380 -11.83 -4.70 -12.50
CA ASP A 380 -12.43 -5.59 -13.50
C ASP A 380 -11.66 -6.93 -13.64
N MET A 381 -10.56 -7.10 -12.88
CA MET A 381 -9.61 -8.22 -13.02
C MET A 381 -9.46 -9.00 -11.72
N ASN A 382 -9.17 -10.29 -11.84
CA ASN A 382 -8.69 -11.10 -10.72
C ASN A 382 -7.18 -10.90 -10.48
N LEU A 383 -6.66 -11.39 -9.35
CA LEU A 383 -5.26 -11.18 -8.97
C LEU A 383 -4.22 -11.78 -9.95
N GLU A 384 -4.56 -12.89 -10.63
CA GLU A 384 -3.68 -13.53 -11.62
C GLU A 384 -3.58 -12.68 -12.89
N GLU A 385 -4.71 -12.10 -13.32
CA GLU A 385 -4.74 -11.14 -14.45
C GLU A 385 -3.96 -9.87 -14.12
N GLN A 386 -4.14 -9.31 -12.91
CA GLN A 386 -3.39 -8.13 -12.45
C GLN A 386 -1.87 -8.39 -12.44
N GLN A 387 -1.43 -9.60 -12.13
CA GLN A 387 -0.01 -9.97 -12.14
C GLN A 387 0.63 -9.96 -13.52
N ARG A 388 -0.14 -9.91 -14.61
CA ARG A 388 0.36 -9.74 -15.98
C ARG A 388 0.83 -8.30 -16.24
N TYR A 389 0.52 -7.36 -15.37
CA TYR A 389 0.92 -5.96 -15.54
C TYR A 389 2.25 -5.66 -14.86
N VAL A 390 3.02 -4.79 -15.50
CA VAL A 390 4.14 -4.11 -14.85
C VAL A 390 3.57 -2.90 -14.11
N THR A 391 3.71 -2.87 -12.80
CA THR A 391 3.19 -1.79 -11.93
C THR A 391 4.32 -0.85 -11.49
N PHE A 392 3.96 0.25 -10.83
CA PHE A 392 4.91 1.22 -10.31
C PHE A 392 6.03 0.55 -9.49
N GLY A 393 5.69 -0.31 -8.52
CA GLY A 393 6.70 -0.86 -7.64
C GLY A 393 7.61 -1.91 -8.30
N ILE A 394 7.12 -2.64 -9.30
CA ILE A 394 7.97 -3.52 -10.13
C ILE A 394 8.92 -2.67 -10.96
N PHE A 395 8.37 -1.70 -11.67
CA PHE A 395 9.13 -0.84 -12.58
C PHE A 395 10.17 0.01 -11.84
N ASP A 396 9.82 0.58 -10.70
CA ASP A 396 10.73 1.41 -9.91
C ASP A 396 11.95 0.62 -9.41
N LYS A 397 11.74 -0.65 -9.03
CA LYS A 397 12.84 -1.57 -8.71
C LYS A 397 13.74 -1.83 -9.91
N MET A 398 13.17 -2.01 -11.11
CA MET A 398 13.95 -2.18 -12.33
C MET A 398 14.79 -0.94 -12.64
N ARG A 399 14.19 0.26 -12.57
CA ARG A 399 14.91 1.51 -12.77
C ARG A 399 16.10 1.64 -11.81
N ILE A 400 15.89 1.36 -10.52
CA ILE A 400 16.96 1.41 -9.52
C ILE A 400 18.03 0.33 -9.76
N ARG A 401 17.66 -0.85 -10.30
CA ARG A 401 18.60 -1.94 -10.59
C ARG A 401 19.54 -1.58 -11.72
N TYR A 402 18.96 -1.07 -12.80
CA TYR A 402 19.59 -0.95 -14.11
C TYR A 402 20.16 0.44 -14.39
N ASN A 403 19.70 1.46 -13.66
CA ASN A 403 20.17 2.83 -13.81
C ASN A 403 20.77 3.34 -12.50
N ASP A 404 22.05 3.69 -12.55
CA ASP A 404 22.76 4.34 -11.46
C ASP A 404 22.49 5.86 -11.46
N TYR A 405 22.60 6.47 -10.28
CA TYR A 405 22.25 7.87 -10.08
C TYR A 405 23.06 8.82 -10.98
N GLU A 406 24.37 8.63 -11.06
CA GLU A 406 25.29 9.52 -11.79
C GLU A 406 25.00 9.50 -13.29
N GLY A 407 24.91 8.30 -13.89
CA GLY A 407 24.60 8.17 -15.31
C GLY A 407 23.24 8.75 -15.65
N THR A 408 22.25 8.61 -14.77
CA THR A 408 20.92 9.21 -14.95
C THR A 408 20.96 10.75 -15.03
N GLN A 409 21.89 11.42 -14.33
CA GLN A 409 21.99 12.88 -14.40
C GLN A 409 22.40 13.39 -15.78
N LEU A 410 23.21 12.62 -16.52
CA LEU A 410 23.63 12.96 -17.89
C LEU A 410 22.46 13.04 -18.87
N PHE A 411 21.39 12.27 -18.61
CA PHE A 411 20.15 12.31 -19.40
C PHE A 411 19.23 13.46 -19.00
N ASN A 412 19.33 13.95 -17.76
CA ASN A 412 18.51 15.07 -17.29
C ASN A 412 19.00 16.42 -17.86
N ASN A 413 20.29 16.52 -18.21
CA ASN A 413 20.87 17.68 -18.87
C ASN A 413 20.81 17.51 -20.40
N LYS A 414 19.92 18.26 -21.07
CA LYS A 414 19.74 18.17 -22.53
C LYS A 414 21.01 18.46 -23.33
N GLY A 415 21.88 19.35 -22.86
CA GLY A 415 23.13 19.68 -23.56
C GLY A 415 24.14 18.54 -23.48
N GLU A 416 24.27 17.92 -22.31
CA GLU A 416 25.13 16.74 -22.12
C GLU A 416 24.59 15.54 -22.91
N PHE A 417 23.29 15.29 -22.84
CA PHE A 417 22.61 14.27 -23.63
C PHE A 417 22.88 14.47 -25.13
N ASN A 418 22.58 15.65 -25.67
CA ASN A 418 22.79 15.90 -27.10
C ASN A 418 24.28 15.80 -27.50
N THR A 419 25.20 16.11 -26.58
CA THR A 419 26.63 15.93 -26.82
C THR A 419 27.02 14.45 -26.92
N ILE A 420 26.53 13.61 -26.00
CA ILE A 420 26.84 12.16 -25.97
C ILE A 420 26.24 11.43 -27.18
N PHE A 421 25.04 11.83 -27.59
CA PHE A 421 24.28 11.17 -28.66
C PHE A 421 24.29 11.96 -29.98
N ARG A 422 25.23 12.89 -30.15
CA ARG A 422 25.30 13.81 -31.30
C ARG A 422 25.18 13.14 -32.66
N ASP A 423 25.78 11.95 -32.81
CA ASP A 423 25.75 11.22 -34.09
C ASP A 423 24.34 10.73 -34.48
N TYR A 424 23.40 10.69 -33.55
CA TYR A 424 22.02 10.22 -33.73
C TYR A 424 20.99 11.35 -33.75
N ILE A 425 21.43 12.57 -33.44
CA ILE A 425 20.61 13.78 -33.46
C ILE A 425 20.91 14.51 -34.77
N LYS A 426 19.91 14.59 -35.63
CA LYS A 426 20.04 15.08 -37.00
C LYS A 426 19.63 16.53 -37.15
N HIS A 427 18.65 16.99 -36.37
CA HIS A 427 18.29 18.39 -36.30
C HIS A 427 19.41 19.23 -35.70
N THR A 428 19.48 20.48 -36.14
CA THR A 428 20.45 21.45 -35.64
C THR A 428 20.16 21.78 -34.18
N TRP A 429 21.20 21.79 -33.34
CA TRP A 429 21.08 22.22 -31.94
C TRP A 429 22.34 22.91 -31.43
N PHE A 430 22.18 23.81 -30.47
CA PHE A 430 23.27 24.52 -29.81
C PHE A 430 22.80 25.11 -28.46
N LEU A 431 23.74 25.56 -27.62
CA LEU A 431 23.45 26.17 -26.32
C LEU A 431 23.29 27.69 -26.45
N ASN A 432 22.47 28.30 -25.60
CA ASN A 432 22.41 29.76 -25.45
C ASN A 432 23.57 30.31 -24.57
N ARG A 433 24.74 29.67 -24.64
CA ARG A 433 25.94 29.99 -23.85
C ARG A 433 27.14 29.99 -24.77
N ASP A 434 28.05 30.92 -24.50
CA ASP A 434 29.30 31.07 -25.25
C ASP A 434 29.10 31.15 -26.77
N LEU A 435 27.99 31.77 -27.20
CA LEU A 435 27.60 31.90 -28.61
C LEU A 435 27.57 33.38 -29.00
N SER A 436 28.37 33.78 -29.98
CA SER A 436 28.33 35.14 -30.53
C SER A 436 27.09 35.38 -31.39
N TYR A 437 26.75 36.66 -31.61
CA TYR A 437 25.64 37.03 -32.51
C TYR A 437 25.83 36.48 -33.93
N ASP A 438 27.04 36.57 -34.48
CA ASP A 438 27.34 36.09 -35.83
C ASP A 438 27.20 34.56 -35.94
N GLU A 439 27.62 33.83 -34.92
CA GLU A 439 27.41 32.38 -34.84
C GLU A 439 25.94 32.03 -34.71
N PHE A 440 25.20 32.74 -33.85
CA PHE A 440 23.75 32.56 -33.72
C PHE A 440 23.04 32.74 -35.07
N VAL A 441 23.31 33.86 -35.75
CA VAL A 441 22.72 34.13 -37.08
C VAL A 441 23.06 33.02 -38.06
N LYS A 442 24.31 32.52 -38.05
CA LYS A 442 24.71 31.42 -38.93
C LYS A 442 23.93 30.12 -38.65
N GLN A 443 23.65 29.81 -37.39
CA GLN A 443 22.90 28.61 -37.00
C GLN A 443 21.42 28.69 -37.38
N VAL A 444 20.82 29.90 -37.34
CA VAL A 444 19.36 30.07 -37.56
C VAL A 444 18.99 30.54 -38.97
N LYS A 445 19.97 30.82 -39.84
CA LYS A 445 19.77 31.51 -41.13
C LYS A 445 18.76 30.83 -42.08
N ASP A 446 18.66 29.50 -42.02
CA ASP A 446 17.82 28.67 -42.91
C ASP A 446 16.62 28.06 -42.17
N LEU A 447 16.37 28.49 -40.94
CA LEU A 447 15.30 27.97 -40.10
C LEU A 447 14.12 28.94 -40.08
N ASP A 448 12.90 28.41 -40.15
CA ASP A 448 11.68 29.22 -39.96
C ASP A 448 11.38 29.44 -38.48
N TYR A 449 11.65 28.42 -37.66
CA TYR A 449 11.37 28.41 -36.24
C TYR A 449 12.47 27.69 -35.46
N ILE A 450 12.68 28.14 -34.23
CA ILE A 450 13.53 27.48 -33.24
C ILE A 450 12.74 27.19 -31.96
N MET A 451 13.13 26.11 -31.29
CA MET A 451 12.63 25.70 -29.99
C MET A 451 13.69 25.98 -28.94
N VAL A 452 13.36 26.76 -27.92
CA VAL A 452 14.22 27.02 -26.77
C VAL A 452 13.70 26.19 -25.60
N LYS A 453 14.58 25.36 -25.02
CA LYS A 453 14.23 24.42 -23.95
C LYS A 453 15.21 24.58 -22.77
N PRO A 454 14.74 24.78 -21.54
CA PRO A 454 15.62 24.77 -20.38
C PRO A 454 16.33 23.41 -20.24
N LEU A 455 17.60 23.43 -19.83
CA LEU A 455 18.44 22.23 -19.82
C LEU A 455 17.87 21.10 -18.95
N ASP A 456 17.40 21.44 -17.75
CA ASP A 456 17.00 20.50 -16.68
C ASP A 456 15.48 20.41 -16.46
N ALA A 457 14.67 21.20 -17.17
CA ALA A 457 13.21 21.13 -17.09
C ALA A 457 12.65 19.86 -17.75
N SER A 458 11.46 19.42 -17.30
CA SER A 458 10.77 18.23 -17.84
C SER A 458 9.32 18.52 -18.17
N LYS A 459 8.65 17.58 -18.87
CA LYS A 459 7.22 17.65 -19.24
C LYS A 459 6.81 18.89 -20.05
N GLY A 460 7.76 19.47 -20.79
CA GLY A 460 7.51 20.66 -21.60
C GLY A 460 7.47 21.99 -20.84
N VAL A 461 7.76 21.99 -19.53
CA VAL A 461 7.81 23.23 -18.74
C VAL A 461 8.92 24.14 -19.26
N GLY A 462 8.57 25.40 -19.54
CA GLY A 462 9.52 26.43 -20.01
C GLY A 462 9.92 26.33 -21.47
N ILE A 463 9.35 25.40 -22.25
CA ILE A 463 9.62 25.34 -23.69
C ILE A 463 8.98 26.53 -24.40
N GLN A 464 9.77 27.22 -25.23
CA GLN A 464 9.33 28.35 -26.03
C GLN A 464 9.61 28.10 -27.51
N LYS A 465 8.71 28.57 -28.38
CA LYS A 465 8.86 28.53 -29.84
C LYS A 465 8.99 29.94 -30.35
N TYR A 466 10.06 30.21 -31.10
CA TYR A 466 10.31 31.51 -31.71
C TYR A 466 10.33 31.37 -33.22
N ALA A 467 9.74 32.35 -33.92
CA ALA A 467 9.96 32.51 -35.35
C ALA A 467 11.33 33.14 -35.57
N CYS A 468 12.06 32.66 -36.57
CA CYS A 468 13.35 33.22 -36.97
C CYS A 468 13.12 34.46 -37.85
N PRO A 469 13.48 35.67 -37.39
CA PRO A 469 13.11 36.88 -38.08
C PRO A 469 13.99 37.17 -39.30
N ALA A 470 13.39 37.79 -40.31
CA ALA A 470 14.06 38.16 -41.55
C ALA A 470 14.88 39.46 -41.42
N SER A 471 14.50 40.38 -40.53
CA SER A 471 15.22 41.64 -40.32
C SER A 471 16.36 41.50 -39.30
N GLU A 472 17.43 42.29 -39.48
CA GLU A 472 18.60 42.26 -38.59
C GLU A 472 18.26 42.73 -37.17
N ASP A 473 17.46 43.80 -37.05
CA ASP A 473 17.05 44.37 -35.76
C ASP A 473 16.21 43.40 -34.93
N GLU A 474 15.28 42.67 -35.57
CA GLU A 474 14.51 41.63 -34.89
C GLU A 474 15.38 40.42 -34.52
N ARG A 475 16.35 40.05 -35.36
CA ARG A 475 17.33 38.99 -35.01
C ARG A 475 18.18 39.37 -33.81
N LYS A 476 18.62 40.62 -33.70
CA LYS A 476 19.37 41.12 -32.53
C LYS A 476 18.53 41.04 -31.26
N LYS A 477 17.27 41.48 -31.33
CA LYS A 477 16.34 41.36 -30.20
C LYS A 477 16.11 39.91 -29.78
N LEU A 478 15.89 39.01 -30.73
CA LEU A 478 15.72 37.58 -30.45
C LEU A 478 16.97 36.98 -29.80
N TYR A 479 18.15 37.31 -30.34
CA TYR A 479 19.43 36.89 -29.77
C TYR A 479 19.58 37.38 -28.33
N GLU A 480 19.37 38.68 -28.08
CA GLU A 480 19.47 39.26 -26.73
C GLU A 480 18.45 38.62 -25.78
N GLU A 481 17.21 38.41 -26.22
CA GLU A 481 16.17 37.75 -25.43
C GLU A 481 16.62 36.35 -25.02
N ILE A 482 17.06 35.52 -25.96
CA ILE A 482 17.46 34.12 -25.72
C ILE A 482 18.74 34.04 -24.86
N MET A 483 19.73 34.89 -25.11
CA MET A 483 20.99 34.87 -24.36
C MET A 483 20.82 35.35 -22.91
N ASN A 484 19.84 36.21 -22.65
CA ASN A 484 19.49 36.66 -21.31
C ASN A 484 18.67 35.65 -20.50
N GLN A 485 18.20 34.56 -21.11
CA GLN A 485 17.54 33.47 -20.38
C GLN A 485 18.55 32.61 -19.62
N ASP A 486 18.03 31.83 -18.68
CA ASP A 486 18.76 30.73 -18.05
C ASP A 486 19.28 29.73 -19.09
N SER A 487 20.26 28.91 -18.68
CA SER A 487 20.96 28.01 -19.58
C SER A 487 19.97 27.06 -20.25
N SER A 488 19.95 27.10 -21.58
CA SER A 488 18.95 26.45 -22.43
C SER A 488 19.60 25.87 -23.68
N ILE A 489 18.96 24.84 -24.23
CA ILE A 489 19.25 24.32 -25.55
C ILE A 489 18.31 24.97 -26.57
N ILE A 490 18.84 25.24 -27.75
CA ILE A 490 18.13 25.77 -28.90
C ILE A 490 18.16 24.69 -29.96
N GLU A 491 16.99 24.29 -30.44
CA GLU A 491 16.83 23.20 -31.41
C GLU A 491 16.00 23.68 -32.60
N GLU A 492 16.38 23.23 -33.79
CA GLU A 492 15.56 23.31 -35.00
C GLU A 492 14.24 22.54 -34.82
N CYS A 493 13.16 23.05 -35.40
CA CYS A 493 11.90 22.30 -35.46
C CYS A 493 12.04 21.11 -36.43
N ILE A 494 11.95 19.89 -35.89
CA ILE A 494 12.04 18.65 -36.69
C ILE A 494 10.90 18.57 -37.71
N VAL A 495 11.26 18.32 -38.97
CA VAL A 495 10.32 18.01 -40.06
C VAL A 495 10.06 16.50 -40.07
N GLN A 496 8.84 16.09 -39.70
CA GLN A 496 8.45 14.69 -39.71
C GLN A 496 8.08 14.19 -41.11
N HIS A 497 8.20 12.88 -41.34
CA HIS A 497 7.81 12.20 -42.57
C HIS A 497 6.35 12.49 -42.95
N GLU A 498 6.07 12.68 -44.25
CA GLU A 498 4.75 13.10 -44.74
C GLU A 498 3.62 12.16 -44.28
N ASP A 499 3.78 10.84 -44.43
CA ASP A 499 2.81 9.85 -43.95
C ASP A 499 2.51 9.93 -42.44
N VAL A 500 3.50 10.31 -41.64
CA VAL A 500 3.38 10.46 -40.18
C VAL A 500 2.69 11.79 -39.85
N ALA A 501 2.97 12.84 -40.64
CA ALA A 501 2.33 14.14 -40.49
C ALA A 501 0.82 14.10 -40.73
N GLU A 502 0.32 13.16 -41.52
CA GLU A 502 -1.13 12.95 -41.71
C GLU A 502 -1.88 12.58 -40.43
N PHE A 503 -1.21 12.07 -39.39
CA PHE A 503 -1.87 11.85 -38.10
C PHE A 503 -2.11 13.16 -37.37
N CYS A 504 -1.09 14.00 -37.27
CA CYS A 504 -1.20 15.33 -36.68
C CYS A 504 -0.02 16.22 -37.13
N PRO A 505 -0.22 17.19 -38.04
CA PRO A 505 0.87 18.04 -38.51
C PRO A 505 1.22 19.17 -37.52
N THR A 506 0.39 19.41 -36.51
CA THR A 506 0.61 20.49 -35.52
C THR A 506 1.61 20.13 -34.42
N SER A 507 1.97 18.84 -34.30
CA SER A 507 2.96 18.32 -33.37
C SER A 507 3.83 17.27 -34.07
N VAL A 508 5.04 17.07 -33.58
CA VAL A 508 5.84 15.91 -33.97
C VAL A 508 5.20 14.66 -33.34
N ASN A 509 4.79 13.70 -34.16
CA ASN A 509 4.31 12.39 -33.71
C ASN A 509 5.51 11.47 -33.59
N THR A 510 5.69 10.86 -32.43
CA THR A 510 6.96 10.23 -32.06
C THR A 510 6.82 8.73 -31.79
N ILE A 511 7.92 8.00 -31.97
CA ILE A 511 8.05 6.62 -31.53
C ILE A 511 8.75 6.61 -30.18
N ARG A 512 8.10 6.05 -29.16
CA ARG A 512 8.72 5.71 -27.88
C ARG A 512 9.08 4.23 -27.90
N ILE A 513 10.37 3.91 -27.85
CA ILE A 513 10.86 2.52 -27.77
C ILE A 513 11.72 2.34 -26.52
N THR A 514 11.37 1.34 -25.72
CA THR A 514 12.07 1.04 -24.46
C THR A 514 13.02 -0.12 -24.66
N THR A 515 14.26 0.09 -24.22
CA THR A 515 15.34 -0.89 -24.29
C THR A 515 15.92 -1.18 -22.91
N LEU A 516 16.42 -2.40 -22.75
CA LEU A 516 17.22 -2.86 -21.63
C LEU A 516 18.55 -3.39 -22.17
N ASN A 517 19.66 -2.78 -21.76
CA ASN A 517 20.98 -3.37 -21.90
C ASN A 517 21.16 -4.44 -20.81
N TYR A 518 21.16 -5.71 -21.20
CA TYR A 518 21.43 -6.81 -20.27
C TYR A 518 22.66 -7.57 -20.73
N GLU A 519 23.73 -7.53 -19.92
CA GLU A 519 25.00 -8.19 -20.22
C GLU A 519 25.61 -7.80 -21.59
N GLY A 520 25.38 -6.55 -22.03
CA GLY A 520 25.86 -6.04 -23.31
C GLY A 520 24.93 -6.31 -24.49
N ASP A 521 23.79 -6.96 -24.27
CA ASP A 521 22.79 -7.21 -25.30
C ASP A 521 21.60 -6.24 -25.18
N CYS A 522 21.19 -5.67 -26.32
CA CYS A 522 20.06 -4.75 -26.41
C CYS A 522 18.75 -5.54 -26.50
N LYS A 523 18.00 -5.56 -25.39
CA LYS A 523 16.66 -6.13 -25.33
C LYS A 523 15.61 -5.05 -25.53
N PHE A 524 14.70 -5.27 -26.47
CA PHE A 524 13.55 -4.40 -26.67
C PHE A 524 12.40 -4.83 -25.76
N LEU A 525 11.90 -3.92 -24.92
CA LEU A 525 10.84 -4.23 -23.96
C LEU A 525 9.45 -3.95 -24.55
N TYR A 526 9.28 -2.79 -25.19
CA TYR A 526 8.06 -2.40 -25.90
C TYR A 526 8.32 -1.18 -26.78
N ALA A 527 7.43 -0.95 -27.75
CA ALA A 527 7.37 0.25 -28.55
C ALA A 527 5.94 0.77 -28.67
N VAL A 528 5.78 2.10 -28.68
CA VAL A 528 4.49 2.76 -28.89
C VAL A 528 4.63 3.91 -29.88
N PHE A 529 3.61 4.10 -30.70
CA PHE A 529 3.43 5.27 -31.55
C PHE A 529 2.61 6.31 -30.78
N ARG A 530 3.20 7.46 -30.49
CA ARG A 530 2.53 8.59 -29.84
C ARG A 530 2.06 9.57 -30.91
N MET A 531 0.82 10.03 -30.79
CA MET A 531 0.20 10.91 -31.75
C MET A 531 -0.44 12.11 -31.06
N GLY A 532 -0.32 13.27 -31.71
CA GLY A 532 -1.01 14.48 -31.32
C GLY A 532 -2.51 14.45 -31.62
N ARG A 533 -3.25 15.37 -30.99
CA ARG A 533 -4.69 15.61 -31.20
C ARG A 533 -4.99 17.07 -31.57
N GLY A 534 -4.13 17.69 -32.38
CA GLY A 534 -4.25 19.10 -32.80
C GLY A 534 -3.53 20.11 -31.89
N GLY A 535 -2.84 19.65 -30.85
CA GLY A 535 -1.95 20.46 -30.01
C GLY A 535 -0.54 20.58 -30.58
N VAL A 536 0.35 21.26 -29.84
CA VAL A 536 1.77 21.44 -30.20
C VAL A 536 2.70 20.33 -29.70
N VAL A 537 2.19 19.41 -28.86
CA VAL A 537 2.92 18.24 -28.35
C VAL A 537 2.05 17.00 -28.47
N ASP A 538 2.68 15.84 -28.71
CA ASP A 538 2.06 14.51 -28.77
C ASP A 538 2.15 13.75 -27.44
N ASN A 539 2.70 14.38 -26.39
CA ASN A 539 2.96 13.75 -25.11
C ASN A 539 1.66 13.20 -24.51
N PHE A 540 1.66 11.90 -24.20
CA PHE A 540 0.55 11.17 -23.58
C PHE A 540 0.05 11.84 -22.30
N HIS A 541 0.96 12.35 -21.47
CA HIS A 541 0.62 13.08 -20.24
C HIS A 541 0.14 14.53 -20.47
N ALA A 542 0.20 15.03 -21.70
CA ALA A 542 -0.32 16.32 -22.13
C ALA A 542 -1.55 16.18 -23.05
N GLY A 543 -2.19 15.00 -23.05
CA GLY A 543 -3.39 14.75 -23.84
C GLY A 543 -3.13 14.23 -25.25
N GLY A 544 -1.96 13.65 -25.52
CA GLY A 544 -1.74 12.80 -26.70
C GLY A 544 -2.38 11.41 -26.55
N ILE A 545 -2.36 10.63 -27.62
CA ILE A 545 -2.81 9.22 -27.64
C ILE A 545 -1.64 8.31 -28.03
N ALA A 546 -1.66 7.07 -27.56
CA ALA A 546 -0.61 6.09 -27.85
C ALA A 546 -1.18 4.75 -28.30
N ALA A 547 -0.55 4.11 -29.29
CA ALA A 547 -0.85 2.76 -29.74
C ALA A 547 0.41 1.89 -29.68
N THR A 548 0.27 0.61 -29.35
CA THR A 548 1.38 -0.34 -29.27
C THR A 548 1.86 -0.73 -30.68
N ILE A 549 3.17 -0.87 -30.83
CA ILE A 549 3.83 -1.32 -32.06
C ILE A 549 4.35 -2.75 -31.82
N ASP A 550 4.10 -3.64 -32.77
CA ASP A 550 4.79 -4.94 -32.83
C ASP A 550 6.26 -4.72 -33.18
N ILE A 551 7.18 -4.98 -32.25
CA ILE A 551 8.60 -4.69 -32.44
C ILE A 551 9.21 -5.44 -33.64
N PRO A 552 8.95 -6.76 -33.82
CA PRO A 552 9.48 -7.51 -34.96
C PRO A 552 9.09 -6.92 -36.33
N SER A 553 7.86 -6.43 -36.50
CA SER A 553 7.38 -5.95 -37.80
C SER A 553 7.39 -4.42 -37.96
N GLY A 554 7.43 -3.66 -36.87
CA GLY A 554 7.25 -2.20 -36.89
C GLY A 554 5.83 -1.74 -37.23
N MET A 555 4.84 -2.63 -37.09
CA MET A 555 3.44 -2.31 -37.39
C MET A 555 2.67 -1.96 -36.12
N VAL A 556 1.84 -0.94 -36.19
CA VAL A 556 0.93 -0.57 -35.10
C VAL A 556 -0.13 -1.66 -34.93
N CYS A 557 -0.17 -2.32 -33.78
CA CYS A 557 -0.96 -3.55 -33.57
C CYS A 557 -2.21 -3.36 -32.70
N THR A 558 -2.37 -2.20 -32.06
CA THR A 558 -3.55 -1.87 -31.23
C THR A 558 -4.26 -0.63 -31.76
N SER A 559 -5.49 -0.42 -31.30
CA SER A 559 -6.09 0.93 -31.27
C SER A 559 -5.26 1.82 -30.35
N ALA A 560 -5.32 3.14 -30.54
CA ALA A 560 -4.70 4.05 -29.59
C ALA A 560 -5.56 4.19 -28.34
N ALA A 561 -4.96 4.59 -27.23
CA ALA A 561 -5.67 5.01 -26.04
C ALA A 561 -5.14 6.35 -25.52
N ASP A 562 -5.91 7.02 -24.65
CA ASP A 562 -5.42 8.10 -23.79
C ASP A 562 -5.27 7.64 -22.33
N LEU A 563 -4.78 8.52 -21.45
CA LEU A 563 -4.58 8.21 -20.02
C LEU A 563 -5.86 7.87 -19.26
N ASP A 564 -7.03 8.31 -19.74
CA ASP A 564 -8.31 8.01 -19.13
C ASP A 564 -8.85 6.64 -19.62
N GLY A 565 -8.12 5.96 -20.51
CA GLY A 565 -8.47 4.66 -21.05
C GLY A 565 -9.47 4.71 -22.20
N ASN A 566 -9.75 5.90 -22.76
CA ASN A 566 -10.57 6.00 -23.96
C ASN A 566 -9.80 5.43 -25.15
N THR A 567 -10.45 4.58 -25.94
CA THR A 567 -9.82 3.92 -27.09
C THR A 567 -10.21 4.58 -28.42
N PHE A 568 -9.28 4.64 -29.36
CA PHE A 568 -9.41 5.31 -30.65
C PHE A 568 -8.91 4.41 -31.78
N GLU A 569 -9.80 3.99 -32.69
CA GLU A 569 -9.41 3.23 -33.89
C GLU A 569 -8.81 4.14 -34.98
N GLU A 570 -9.21 5.41 -34.99
CA GLU A 570 -8.77 6.48 -35.88
C GLU A 570 -8.24 7.66 -35.06
N ASN A 571 -7.31 8.44 -35.63
CA ASN A 571 -6.82 9.64 -34.97
C ASN A 571 -7.96 10.68 -34.85
N PRO A 572 -8.26 11.21 -33.65
CA PRO A 572 -9.35 12.16 -33.45
C PRO A 572 -9.22 13.48 -34.23
N TYR A 573 -7.99 13.86 -34.61
CA TYR A 573 -7.72 15.07 -35.38
C TYR A 573 -7.91 14.83 -36.88
N SER A 574 -7.30 13.78 -37.44
CA SER A 574 -7.27 13.58 -38.90
C SER A 574 -8.24 12.53 -39.45
N GLY A 575 -8.82 11.68 -38.60
CA GLY A 575 -9.59 10.50 -39.02
C GLY A 575 -8.74 9.38 -39.62
N LYS A 576 -7.41 9.49 -39.59
CA LYS A 576 -6.53 8.45 -40.14
C LYS A 576 -6.58 7.20 -39.28
N LYS A 577 -6.73 6.04 -39.93
CA LYS A 577 -6.72 4.73 -39.27
C LYS A 577 -5.37 4.45 -38.59
N ILE A 578 -5.43 3.99 -37.35
CA ILE A 578 -4.23 3.78 -36.50
C ILE A 578 -3.73 2.34 -36.61
N LYS A 579 -4.58 1.36 -36.25
CA LYS A 579 -4.20 -0.06 -36.24
C LYS A 579 -3.91 -0.57 -37.65
N GLY A 580 -2.76 -1.23 -37.82
CA GLY A 580 -2.25 -1.73 -39.09
C GLY A 580 -1.35 -0.74 -39.84
N TYR A 581 -1.10 0.45 -39.30
CA TYR A 581 -0.14 1.39 -39.89
C TYR A 581 1.30 0.87 -39.76
N GLN A 582 2.06 0.89 -40.85
CA GLN A 582 3.47 0.53 -40.87
C GLN A 582 4.31 1.77 -40.58
N ILE A 583 5.17 1.74 -39.56
CA ILE A 583 6.05 2.86 -39.24
C ILE A 583 7.15 2.96 -40.31
N PRO A 584 7.31 4.12 -40.99
CA PRO A 584 8.40 4.33 -41.93
C PRO A 584 9.75 4.30 -41.22
N ASN A 585 10.81 3.89 -41.94
CA ASN A 585 12.18 3.84 -41.42
C ASN A 585 12.38 2.98 -40.15
N TRP A 586 11.49 2.01 -39.88
CA TRP A 586 11.51 1.19 -38.67
C TRP A 586 12.87 0.50 -38.42
N ASP A 587 13.48 -0.09 -39.44
CA ASP A 587 14.76 -0.79 -39.32
C ASP A 587 15.87 0.13 -38.78
N ARG A 588 15.87 1.41 -39.18
CA ARG A 588 16.83 2.41 -38.69
C ARG A 588 16.63 2.75 -37.22
N ILE A 589 15.39 2.70 -36.71
CA ILE A 589 15.11 2.85 -35.27
C ILE A 589 15.75 1.68 -34.52
N ILE A 590 15.51 0.44 -34.99
CA ILE A 590 16.03 -0.78 -34.36
C ILE A 590 17.57 -0.78 -34.36
N GLU A 591 18.21 -0.45 -35.48
CA GLU A 591 19.66 -0.32 -35.59
C GLU A 591 20.20 0.74 -34.64
N THR A 592 19.62 1.94 -34.66
CA THR A 592 20.03 3.04 -33.77
C THR A 592 19.91 2.65 -32.30
N CYS A 593 18.81 2.01 -31.91
CA CYS A 593 18.64 1.50 -30.54
C CYS A 593 19.72 0.51 -30.13
N LYS A 594 20.15 -0.39 -31.01
CA LYS A 594 21.24 -1.34 -30.71
C LYS A 594 22.58 -0.64 -30.48
N GLU A 595 22.82 0.49 -31.15
CA GLU A 595 24.07 1.25 -30.99
C GLU A 595 24.09 2.14 -29.75
N ILE A 596 22.95 2.75 -29.39
CA ILE A 596 22.88 3.71 -28.26
C ILE A 596 22.62 3.03 -26.91
N THR A 597 22.05 1.82 -26.92
CA THR A 597 21.72 1.09 -25.69
C THR A 597 23.01 0.69 -24.96
N GLY A 598 23.13 1.09 -23.68
CA GLY A 598 24.33 0.85 -22.88
C GLY A 598 25.50 1.80 -23.18
N LYS A 599 25.33 2.80 -24.05
CA LYS A 599 26.39 3.78 -24.39
C LYS A 599 26.85 4.62 -23.19
N VAL A 600 25.96 4.88 -22.23
CA VAL A 600 26.27 5.55 -20.97
C VAL A 600 26.46 4.51 -19.87
N SER A 601 27.67 4.42 -19.31
CA SER A 601 27.97 3.49 -18.23
C SER A 601 27.02 3.68 -17.04
N GLY A 602 26.49 2.58 -16.52
CA GLY A 602 25.55 2.58 -15.41
C GLY A 602 24.11 2.94 -15.79
N VAL A 603 23.79 3.19 -17.07
CA VAL A 603 22.40 3.40 -17.52
C VAL A 603 22.03 2.35 -18.55
N ASN A 604 21.16 1.44 -18.15
CA ASN A 604 20.83 0.26 -18.95
C ASN A 604 19.35 0.18 -19.34
N LEU A 605 18.45 0.85 -18.64
CA LEU A 605 17.01 0.88 -18.95
C LEU A 605 16.63 2.26 -19.46
N VAL A 606 16.35 2.40 -20.75
CA VAL A 606 16.06 3.72 -21.37
C VAL A 606 14.90 3.61 -22.35
N GLY A 607 14.02 4.60 -22.27
CA GLY A 607 12.94 4.85 -23.23
C GLY A 607 13.36 5.95 -24.18
N TRP A 608 13.60 5.60 -25.44
CA TRP A 608 14.08 6.48 -26.48
C TRP A 608 12.90 7.05 -27.27
N ASP A 609 12.94 8.36 -27.53
CA ASP A 609 12.01 9.03 -28.42
C ASP A 609 12.66 9.34 -29.75
N PHE A 610 11.99 8.92 -30.82
CA PHE A 610 12.39 9.21 -32.19
C PHE A 610 11.31 10.01 -32.91
N ALA A 611 11.75 11.02 -33.66
CA ALA A 611 10.99 11.52 -34.79
C ALA A 611 11.31 10.68 -36.03
N ILE A 612 10.30 10.40 -36.83
CA ILE A 612 10.49 9.82 -38.16
C ILE A 612 10.60 10.98 -39.14
N THR A 613 11.72 11.08 -39.84
CA THR A 613 11.98 12.12 -40.85
C THR A 613 11.85 11.53 -42.26
N PRO A 614 11.70 12.36 -43.31
CA PRO A 614 11.66 11.86 -44.69
C PRO A 614 12.85 10.95 -45.03
N ASP A 615 14.04 11.36 -44.60
CA ASP A 615 15.30 10.69 -44.94
C ASP A 615 15.79 9.69 -43.87
N GLY A 616 15.05 9.46 -42.78
CA GLY A 616 15.47 8.55 -41.71
C GLY A 616 14.76 8.74 -40.38
N VAL A 617 15.55 8.76 -39.31
CA VAL A 617 15.09 8.88 -37.93
C VAL A 617 15.97 9.89 -37.20
N ASP A 618 15.37 10.61 -36.28
CA ASP A 618 16.06 11.62 -35.48
C ASP A 618 15.78 11.37 -33.99
N LEU A 619 16.85 11.23 -33.21
CA LEU A 619 16.74 11.02 -31.77
C LEU A 619 16.38 12.34 -31.08
N ILE A 620 15.28 12.33 -30.32
CA ILE A 620 14.79 13.52 -29.60
C ILE A 620 15.28 13.51 -28.16
N GLU A 621 15.01 12.42 -27.44
CA GLU A 621 15.33 12.30 -26.01
C GLU A 621 15.53 10.85 -25.58
N GLY A 622 16.32 10.67 -24.53
CA GLY A 622 16.46 9.40 -23.81
C GLY A 622 15.93 9.55 -22.39
N ASN A 623 15.01 8.66 -22.00
CA ASN A 623 14.35 8.74 -20.70
C ASN A 623 14.71 7.54 -19.83
N PRO A 624 15.60 7.69 -18.84
CA PRO A 624 15.86 6.65 -17.85
C PRO A 624 14.68 6.47 -16.87
N GLY A 625 13.77 7.45 -16.80
CA GLY A 625 12.50 7.38 -16.07
C GLY A 625 11.36 6.82 -16.91
N VAL A 626 11.60 5.70 -17.61
CA VAL A 626 10.67 5.09 -18.58
C VAL A 626 9.23 5.00 -18.05
N SER A 627 8.23 5.31 -18.89
CA SER A 627 6.81 5.18 -18.53
C SER A 627 6.26 3.80 -18.88
N TYR A 628 6.14 2.93 -17.89
CA TYR A 628 5.56 1.58 -18.02
C TYR A 628 4.04 1.58 -18.33
N VAL A 629 3.36 2.71 -18.15
CA VAL A 629 1.91 2.85 -18.41
C VAL A 629 1.62 2.88 -19.91
N LEU A 630 2.47 3.57 -20.69
CA LEU A 630 2.24 3.88 -22.12
C LEU A 630 1.87 2.67 -22.97
N ALA A 631 2.59 1.55 -22.81
CA ALA A 631 2.36 0.35 -23.63
C ALA A 631 1.27 -0.56 -23.09
N GLN A 632 0.78 -0.32 -21.86
CA GLN A 632 -0.19 -1.19 -21.21
C GLN A 632 -1.61 -0.68 -21.33
N VAL A 633 -1.83 0.64 -21.28
CA VAL A 633 -3.18 1.23 -21.39
C VAL A 633 -3.92 0.81 -22.66
N PRO A 634 -3.30 0.80 -23.86
CA PRO A 634 -3.98 0.34 -25.08
C PRO A 634 -4.43 -1.13 -25.04
N ASN A 635 -3.90 -1.93 -24.10
CA ASN A 635 -4.14 -3.36 -23.96
C ASN A 635 -5.00 -3.71 -22.73
N VAL A 636 -5.49 -2.71 -21.98
CA VAL A 636 -6.30 -2.93 -20.77
C VAL A 636 -7.60 -3.66 -21.08
N ALA A 637 -8.26 -3.35 -22.20
CA ALA A 637 -9.50 -4.00 -22.61
C ALA A 637 -9.33 -5.52 -22.83
N ASP A 638 -8.13 -5.97 -23.20
CA ASP A 638 -7.82 -7.38 -23.46
C ASP A 638 -7.21 -8.08 -22.23
N HIS A 639 -7.13 -7.40 -21.08
CA HIS A 639 -6.49 -7.90 -19.84
C HIS A 639 -5.03 -8.36 -20.05
N ASN A 640 -4.35 -7.73 -21.02
CA ASN A 640 -2.99 -8.05 -21.42
C ASN A 640 -2.03 -6.98 -20.90
N GLY A 641 -1.37 -7.29 -19.79
CA GLY A 641 -0.26 -6.50 -19.28
C GLY A 641 1.07 -6.85 -19.96
N LEU A 642 2.08 -6.02 -19.72
CA LEU A 642 3.39 -6.14 -20.39
C LEU A 642 4.27 -7.26 -19.79
N ARG A 643 4.02 -7.69 -18.56
CA ARG A 643 4.92 -8.57 -17.81
C ARG A 643 5.20 -9.93 -18.50
N PRO A 644 4.21 -10.64 -19.08
CA PRO A 644 4.45 -11.95 -19.71
C PRO A 644 5.40 -11.90 -20.92
N VAL A 645 5.52 -10.74 -21.58
CA VAL A 645 6.34 -10.56 -22.78
C VAL A 645 7.59 -9.72 -22.52
N MET A 646 7.74 -9.18 -21.30
CA MET A 646 8.85 -8.31 -20.96
C MET A 646 10.05 -9.12 -20.48
N VAL A 647 11.19 -8.88 -21.11
CA VAL A 647 12.45 -9.53 -20.77
C VAL A 647 13.10 -8.80 -19.58
N ASP A 648 12.90 -9.30 -18.36
CA ASP A 648 13.74 -8.99 -17.18
C ASP A 648 14.11 -10.30 -16.48
N PRO A 649 15.41 -10.65 -16.41
CA PRO A 649 15.87 -11.87 -15.74
C PRO A 649 15.50 -11.97 -14.24
N TYR A 650 15.03 -10.88 -13.64
CA TYR A 650 14.66 -10.82 -12.23
C TYR A 650 13.16 -10.54 -11.98
N MET A 651 12.30 -10.70 -13.00
CA MET A 651 10.84 -10.54 -12.89
C MET A 651 10.05 -11.81 -12.60
#